data_AF-A0A956CSN8-F1
#
_entry.id   AF-A0A956CSN8-F1
#
_cell.length_a   1.000
_cell.length_b   1.000
_cell.length_c   1.000
_cell.angle_alpha   90.00
_cell.angle_beta   90.00
_cell.angle_gamma   90.00
#
_symmetry.space_group_name_H-M   'P 1'
#
loop_
_entity.id
_entity.type
_entity.pdbx_description
1 polymer ?
#
loop_
_entity_poly.entity_id
_entity_poly.type
_entity_poly.pdbx_seq_one_letter_code
_entity_poly.pdbx_strand_id
1 'polypeptide(L)'
;MSDDNNESGTPEAPDTTNPTETIEQVAGQIGTGLDRAAGQIPEDETEVRAVVETAGDIATAVGQVTAAAGAAQDLGEALEAGDEARAASAVGNLAGGVLGTAGAAIDGIADTMPEEVRGAVQTAATVTRAVGGAARATQQVVETVQQIERAIVGRRVVFQSGAELGEHGRLRAESATGHQTLSGLYEFKVRVVHDHDGGLDDDAIDALLNNSARLGLNQDTAGEGDIYGMVRRVEMLPMTAPRPTHYELTIVPKLWRLTRVTRSRVYQDMSHLEVVLEVLRLHGFEPGTHVFDDTEEEYAAQEYVVQYRETDYAFVSRLLAHNGIHIAFAQEAGTEAIHLGDRNAAFQPLHEHDELRYHPHDFAPEDGLPRVWGLRRVREPGVRRVVLREYNWRVPHHPLRAQEPVDENTGYGFLDLWGDHFRDDEQGARFARIRAEEQRVRGEVFKGKTSLRGVRPGSYFDLVNHPNETFNQRYLVIATEEEMNDGHAYVNTFEAIPYDVVYRPPRTVPWPRVDGVINAIVDGEQRSTATPLDEQGRYRLVVPLDEVGRSGGRASRWVRRAQPSAGAGYGMHLPLHIGTEVAVAHVNGDPDRPIILGAVPNAATPSPVVGGNAPHSRIRTGSGAVIELDDDC
;
A
#
# COMPACT_ATOMS: atom_id res chain seq x y z
N MET A 1 -1.60 63.15 -4.67
CA MET A 1 -2.37 62.84 -5.89
C MET A 1 -1.78 61.55 -6.42
N SER A 2 -2.27 60.38 -6.07
CA SER A 2 -3.61 59.98 -5.65
C SER A 2 -3.48 58.84 -4.63
N ASP A 3 -4.26 58.96 -3.56
CA ASP A 3 -4.51 57.94 -2.55
C ASP A 3 -5.30 56.77 -3.17
N ASP A 4 -5.04 55.55 -2.71
CA ASP A 4 -6.13 54.62 -2.35
C ASP A 4 -5.61 53.57 -1.36
N ASN A 5 -6.29 53.56 -0.22
CA ASN A 5 -6.00 52.78 0.97
C ASN A 5 -6.31 51.30 0.76
N ASN A 6 -5.36 50.46 1.16
CA ASN A 6 -5.54 49.04 1.40
C ASN A 6 -5.98 48.87 2.87
N GLU A 7 -7.28 48.73 3.12
CA GLU A 7 -7.80 48.25 4.40
C GLU A 7 -8.25 46.79 4.27
N SER A 8 -7.48 45.92 4.90
CA SER A 8 -7.83 44.53 5.21
C SER A 8 -8.91 44.52 6.30
N GLY A 9 -10.18 44.38 5.89
CA GLY A 9 -11.29 44.08 6.79
C GLY A 9 -11.40 42.58 7.06
N THR A 10 -11.06 42.15 8.27
CA THR A 10 -11.57 40.90 8.87
C THR A 10 -13.11 40.94 8.87
N PRO A 11 -13.82 39.83 8.57
CA PRO A 11 -15.28 39.82 8.67
C PRO A 11 -15.67 40.02 10.14
N GLU A 12 -16.42 41.09 10.43
CA GLU A 12 -17.02 41.30 11.74
C GLU A 12 -17.93 40.11 12.07
N ALA A 13 -17.85 39.63 13.33
CA ALA A 13 -18.81 38.68 13.86
C ALA A 13 -20.21 39.33 13.87
N PRO A 14 -21.28 38.59 13.51
CA PRO A 14 -22.61 39.17 13.43
C PRO A 14 -23.06 39.72 14.79
N ASP A 15 -23.60 40.93 14.79
CA ASP A 15 -24.25 41.53 15.95
C ASP A 15 -25.47 40.67 16.33
N THR A 16 -25.46 40.13 17.54
CA THR A 16 -26.45 39.14 18.02
C THR A 16 -27.67 39.78 18.68
N THR A 17 -27.83 41.10 18.54
CA THR A 17 -28.90 41.83 19.25
C THR A 17 -30.21 41.98 18.46
N ASN A 18 -30.26 41.58 17.18
CA ASN A 18 -31.48 41.59 16.37
C ASN A 18 -31.66 40.29 15.52
N PRO A 19 -32.49 39.33 15.96
CA PRO A 19 -32.60 38.02 15.31
C PRO A 19 -33.15 38.05 13.88
N THR A 20 -33.85 39.12 13.48
CA THR A 20 -34.41 39.29 12.13
C THR A 20 -33.33 39.66 11.11
N GLU A 21 -32.36 40.51 11.49
CA GLU A 21 -31.23 40.89 10.64
C GLU A 21 -30.26 39.73 10.38
N THR A 22 -30.04 38.87 11.38
CA THR A 22 -29.19 37.69 11.25
C THR A 22 -29.79 36.66 10.28
N ILE A 23 -31.12 36.51 10.26
CA ILE A 23 -31.82 35.56 9.39
C ILE A 23 -31.83 36.04 7.93
N GLU A 24 -32.03 37.34 7.68
CA GLU A 24 -31.96 37.90 6.32
C GLU A 24 -30.55 37.83 5.72
N GLN A 25 -29.50 38.07 6.52
CA GLN A 25 -28.12 37.89 6.08
C GLN A 25 -27.80 36.43 5.74
N VAL A 26 -28.24 35.48 6.57
CA VAL A 26 -28.00 34.04 6.35
C VAL A 26 -28.81 33.54 5.13
N ALA A 27 -30.06 33.95 4.97
CA ALA A 27 -30.88 33.61 3.80
C ALA A 27 -30.29 34.18 2.50
N GLY A 28 -29.78 35.42 2.53
CA GLY A 28 -29.08 36.04 1.39
C GLY A 28 -27.80 35.31 1.00
N GLN A 29 -27.00 34.86 1.98
CA GLN A 29 -25.79 34.06 1.75
C GLN A 29 -26.09 32.67 1.19
N ILE A 30 -27.18 32.03 1.66
CA ILE A 30 -27.65 30.74 1.13
C ILE A 30 -28.13 30.88 -0.31
N GLY A 31 -28.94 31.89 -0.62
CA GLY A 31 -29.42 32.17 -1.98
C GLY A 31 -28.27 32.39 -2.97
N THR A 32 -27.28 33.22 -2.59
CA THR A 32 -26.09 33.43 -3.44
C THR A 32 -25.18 32.20 -3.55
N GLY A 33 -25.18 31.31 -2.55
CA GLY A 33 -24.50 30.00 -2.61
C GLY A 33 -25.17 29.03 -3.58
N LEU A 34 -26.50 28.94 -3.53
CA LEU A 34 -27.31 28.09 -4.40
C LEU A 34 -27.29 28.56 -5.86
N ASP A 35 -27.35 29.88 -6.12
CA ASP A 35 -27.23 30.43 -7.48
C ASP A 35 -25.85 30.15 -8.10
N ARG A 36 -24.79 30.16 -7.26
CA ARG A 36 -23.43 29.81 -7.70
C ARG A 36 -23.29 28.32 -8.00
N ALA A 37 -23.94 27.46 -7.20
CA ALA A 37 -23.98 26.02 -7.43
C ALA A 37 -24.80 25.66 -8.68
N ALA A 38 -25.95 26.31 -8.89
CA ALA A 38 -26.80 26.15 -10.08
C ALA A 38 -26.05 26.44 -11.39
N GLY A 39 -25.18 27.46 -11.39
CA GLY A 39 -24.36 27.82 -12.55
C GLY A 39 -23.22 26.85 -12.89
N GLN A 40 -22.93 25.88 -12.03
CA GLN A 40 -21.87 24.88 -12.22
C GLN A 40 -22.42 23.49 -12.59
N ILE A 41 -23.75 23.31 -12.60
CA ILE A 41 -24.41 22.03 -12.92
C ILE A 41 -24.61 21.91 -14.44
N PRO A 42 -24.14 20.81 -15.08
CA PRO A 42 -24.36 20.53 -16.50
C PRO A 42 -25.85 20.44 -16.88
N GLU A 43 -26.22 20.85 -18.11
CA GLU A 43 -27.63 20.94 -18.54
C GLU A 43 -28.41 19.62 -18.54
N ASP A 44 -27.73 18.47 -18.51
CA ASP A 44 -28.31 17.13 -18.56
C ASP A 44 -28.68 16.55 -17.18
N GLU A 45 -28.24 17.15 -16.06
CA GLU A 45 -28.58 16.72 -14.70
C GLU A 45 -29.88 17.36 -14.16
N THR A 46 -30.99 17.04 -14.84
CA THR A 46 -32.33 17.58 -14.56
C THR A 46 -32.83 17.34 -13.13
N GLU A 47 -32.43 16.23 -12.48
CA GLU A 47 -32.82 15.92 -11.10
C GLU A 47 -32.07 16.77 -10.06
N VAL A 48 -30.77 17.04 -10.27
CA VAL A 48 -29.96 17.88 -9.36
C VAL A 48 -30.39 19.33 -9.46
N ARG A 49 -30.74 19.81 -10.67
CA ARG A 49 -31.29 21.14 -10.86
C ARG A 49 -32.65 21.32 -10.18
N ALA A 50 -33.52 20.31 -10.24
CA ALA A 50 -34.81 20.33 -9.54
C ALA A 50 -34.64 20.40 -8.02
N VAL A 51 -33.62 19.75 -7.45
CA VAL A 51 -33.30 19.83 -6.01
C VAL A 51 -32.77 21.22 -5.62
N VAL A 52 -31.91 21.83 -6.45
CA VAL A 52 -31.40 23.20 -6.22
C VAL A 52 -32.50 24.26 -6.37
N GLU A 53 -33.39 24.12 -7.35
CA GLU A 53 -34.57 24.98 -7.50
C GLU A 53 -35.50 24.85 -6.28
N THR A 54 -35.76 23.62 -5.82
CA THR A 54 -36.57 23.37 -4.62
C THR A 54 -35.93 23.96 -3.36
N ALA A 55 -34.59 23.90 -3.23
CA ALA A 55 -33.86 24.52 -2.13
C ALA A 55 -33.93 26.06 -2.17
N GLY A 56 -33.89 26.66 -3.37
CA GLY A 56 -34.09 28.10 -3.58
C GLY A 56 -35.51 28.56 -3.23
N ASP A 57 -36.52 27.76 -3.57
CA ASP A 57 -37.92 28.01 -3.21
C ASP A 57 -38.15 27.96 -1.70
N ILE A 58 -37.50 27.01 -1.01
CA ILE A 58 -37.55 26.91 0.46
C ILE A 58 -36.85 28.11 1.12
N ALA A 59 -35.69 28.55 0.62
CA ALA A 59 -35.00 29.73 1.12
C ALA A 59 -35.85 31.01 0.96
N THR A 60 -36.54 31.14 -0.18
CA THR A 60 -37.48 32.23 -0.45
C THR A 60 -38.69 32.18 0.50
N ALA A 61 -39.25 31.00 0.74
CA ALA A 61 -40.36 30.81 1.68
C ALA A 61 -39.95 31.15 3.13
N VAL A 62 -38.72 30.81 3.53
CA VAL A 62 -38.17 31.17 4.85
C VAL A 62 -38.01 32.69 5.00
N GLY A 63 -37.57 33.40 3.96
CA GLY A 63 -37.53 34.87 3.95
C GLY A 63 -38.92 35.50 4.14
N GLN A 64 -39.95 34.95 3.49
CA GLN A 64 -41.33 35.44 3.60
C GLN A 64 -41.96 35.18 4.98
N VAL A 65 -41.65 34.05 5.61
CA VAL A 65 -42.12 33.72 6.97
C VAL A 65 -41.48 34.62 8.03
N THR A 66 -40.23 35.05 7.82
CA THR A 66 -39.51 35.95 8.72
C THR A 66 -40.10 37.37 8.71
N ALA A 67 -40.51 37.86 7.53
CA ALA A 67 -41.23 39.13 7.38
C ALA A 67 -42.61 39.12 8.08
N ALA A 68 -43.32 37.99 8.04
CA ALA A 68 -44.61 37.82 8.73
C ALA A 68 -44.46 37.77 10.26
N ALA A 69 -43.38 37.17 10.76
CA ALA A 69 -43.06 37.14 12.20
C ALA A 69 -42.73 38.53 12.74
N GLY A 70 -41.96 39.34 12.00
CA GLY A 70 -41.67 40.73 12.36
C GLY A 70 -42.93 41.60 12.41
N ALA A 71 -43.84 41.45 11.44
CA ALA A 71 -45.11 42.18 11.42
C ALA A 71 -46.07 41.77 12.57
N ALA A 72 -46.05 40.50 12.98
CA ALA A 72 -46.83 40.02 14.13
C ALA A 72 -46.29 40.56 15.47
N GLN A 73 -44.97 40.68 15.61
CA GLN A 73 -44.34 41.28 16.79
C GLN A 73 -44.62 42.79 16.88
N ASP A 74 -44.49 43.53 15.77
CA ASP A 74 -44.79 44.97 15.72
C ASP A 74 -46.27 45.28 16.01
N LEU A 75 -47.19 44.39 15.60
CA LEU A 75 -48.60 44.48 15.98
C LEU A 75 -48.81 44.28 17.49
N GLY A 76 -48.12 43.32 18.10
CA GLY A 76 -48.18 43.07 19.55
C GLY A 76 -47.69 44.27 20.36
N GLU A 77 -46.54 44.83 20.00
CA GLU A 77 -45.96 46.01 20.65
C GLU A 77 -46.82 47.26 20.45
N ALA A 78 -47.42 47.44 19.26
CA ALA A 78 -48.33 48.57 18.99
C ALA A 78 -49.64 48.49 19.80
N LEU A 79 -50.17 47.28 19.99
CA LEU A 79 -51.37 47.05 20.80
C LEU A 79 -51.09 47.26 22.30
N GLU A 80 -49.93 46.85 22.80
CA GLU A 80 -49.52 47.10 24.19
C GLU A 80 -49.26 48.59 24.46
N ALA A 81 -48.77 49.34 23.47
CA ALA A 81 -48.56 50.78 23.56
C ALA A 81 -49.82 51.63 23.33
N GLY A 82 -50.92 51.03 22.87
CA GLY A 82 -52.17 51.74 22.54
C GLY A 82 -52.07 52.63 21.31
N ASP A 83 -51.14 52.36 20.39
CA ASP A 83 -50.92 53.13 19.16
C ASP A 83 -51.73 52.54 17.99
N GLU A 84 -52.97 53.03 17.84
CA GLU A 84 -53.91 52.55 16.82
C GLU A 84 -53.42 52.73 15.38
N ALA A 85 -52.57 53.73 15.10
CA ALA A 85 -52.04 53.97 13.76
C ALA A 85 -50.95 52.95 13.38
N ARG A 86 -50.07 52.63 14.34
CA ARG A 86 -49.03 51.59 14.17
C ARG A 86 -49.64 50.19 14.09
N ALA A 87 -50.65 49.90 14.91
CA ALA A 87 -51.38 48.63 14.85
C ALA A 87 -52.11 48.44 13.50
N ALA A 88 -52.75 49.48 12.96
CA ALA A 88 -53.40 49.42 11.65
C ALA A 88 -52.41 49.19 10.50
N SER A 89 -51.22 49.78 10.55
CA SER A 89 -50.15 49.54 9.58
C SER A 89 -49.61 48.11 9.66
N ALA A 90 -49.39 47.58 10.86
CA ALA A 90 -48.93 46.21 11.08
C ALA A 90 -49.97 45.16 10.62
N VAL A 91 -51.27 45.42 10.84
CA VAL A 91 -52.37 44.60 10.28
C VAL A 91 -52.40 44.64 8.75
N GLY A 92 -52.14 45.79 8.13
CA GLY A 92 -52.03 45.93 6.68
C GLY A 92 -50.88 45.09 6.09
N ASN A 93 -49.75 45.05 6.78
CA ASN A 93 -48.59 44.23 6.39
C ASN A 93 -48.84 42.72 6.58
N LEU A 94 -49.55 42.32 7.65
CA LEU A 94 -50.01 40.95 7.85
C LEU A 94 -51.05 40.49 6.81
N ALA A 95 -51.92 41.39 6.36
CA ALA A 95 -52.92 41.09 5.33
C ALA A 95 -52.32 41.04 3.91
N GLY A 96 -51.20 41.73 3.67
CA GLY A 96 -50.45 41.66 2.41
C GLY A 96 -49.52 40.44 2.30
N GLY A 97 -49.16 39.80 3.41
CA GLY A 97 -48.26 38.66 3.49
C GLY A 97 -48.98 37.31 3.42
N VAL A 98 -49.07 36.75 2.21
CA VAL A 98 -49.11 35.31 1.89
C VAL A 98 -49.75 34.38 2.95
N LEU A 99 -51.09 34.38 3.04
CA LEU A 99 -51.85 33.27 3.66
C LEU A 99 -52.50 32.33 2.61
N GLY A 100 -52.06 32.40 1.34
CA GLY A 100 -52.73 31.73 0.23
C GLY A 100 -52.03 30.53 -0.42
N THR A 101 -50.74 30.26 -0.16
CA THR A 101 -49.96 29.39 -1.07
C THR A 101 -49.12 28.27 -0.44
N ALA A 102 -49.09 28.11 0.89
CA ALA A 102 -48.28 27.04 1.50
C ALA A 102 -48.94 25.65 1.52
N GLY A 103 -50.28 25.57 1.42
CA GLY A 103 -51.00 24.29 1.53
C GLY A 103 -51.01 23.44 0.26
N ALA A 104 -51.06 24.06 -0.92
CA ALA A 104 -51.27 23.34 -2.19
C ALA A 104 -49.98 22.76 -2.80
N ALA A 105 -48.81 23.31 -2.47
CA ALA A 105 -47.52 22.80 -2.97
C ALA A 105 -47.05 21.53 -2.22
N ILE A 106 -47.43 21.38 -0.94
CA ILE A 106 -47.00 20.27 -0.09
C ILE A 106 -47.77 18.97 -0.42
N ASP A 107 -49.06 19.07 -0.73
CA ASP A 107 -49.88 17.90 -1.06
C ASP A 107 -49.59 17.34 -2.47
N GLY A 108 -49.09 18.16 -3.40
CA GLY A 108 -48.76 17.71 -4.77
C GLY A 108 -47.46 16.91 -4.88
N ILE A 109 -46.55 17.02 -3.90
CA ILE A 109 -45.22 16.37 -3.91
C ILE A 109 -45.26 15.01 -3.20
N ALA A 110 -46.19 14.80 -2.26
CA ALA A 110 -46.30 13.56 -1.49
C ALA A 110 -46.78 12.35 -2.33
N ASP A 111 -47.49 12.61 -3.42
CA ASP A 111 -48.07 11.58 -4.30
C ASP A 111 -47.12 11.07 -5.40
N THR A 112 -45.92 11.64 -5.55
CA THR A 112 -44.95 11.28 -6.60
C THR A 112 -43.68 10.58 -6.08
N MET A 113 -43.57 10.33 -4.76
CA MET A 113 -42.35 9.81 -4.12
C MET A 113 -42.44 8.34 -3.63
N PRO A 114 -41.31 7.59 -3.60
CA PRO A 114 -41.23 6.24 -3.03
C PRO A 114 -41.57 6.18 -1.53
N GLU A 115 -42.11 5.04 -1.05
CA GLU A 115 -42.58 4.83 0.33
C GLU A 115 -41.56 5.19 1.43
N GLU A 116 -40.26 5.00 1.14
CA GLU A 116 -39.16 5.17 2.09
C GLU A 116 -38.91 6.65 2.45
N VAL A 117 -39.29 7.59 1.58
CA VAL A 117 -39.13 9.05 1.78
C VAL A 117 -40.35 9.66 2.47
N ARG A 118 -41.52 8.99 2.38
CA ARG A 118 -42.81 9.49 2.87
C ARG A 118 -42.83 9.69 4.41
N GLY A 119 -42.10 8.86 5.15
CA GLY A 119 -41.98 8.96 6.61
C GLY A 119 -41.16 10.17 7.08
N ALA A 120 -40.15 10.59 6.31
CA ALA A 120 -39.34 11.77 6.62
C ALA A 120 -40.12 13.07 6.38
N VAL A 121 -40.92 13.13 5.31
CA VAL A 121 -41.77 14.29 4.97
C VAL A 121 -42.92 14.48 5.97
N GLN A 122 -43.53 13.39 6.47
CA GLN A 122 -44.56 13.46 7.51
C GLN A 122 -44.01 13.94 8.86
N THR A 123 -42.74 13.66 9.13
CA THR A 123 -42.04 14.17 10.33
C THR A 123 -41.78 15.67 10.20
N ALA A 124 -41.38 16.15 9.01
CA ALA A 124 -41.23 17.57 8.71
C ALA A 124 -42.55 18.36 8.82
N ALA A 125 -43.68 17.79 8.35
CA ALA A 125 -45.00 18.41 8.42
C ALA A 125 -45.59 18.50 9.85
N THR A 126 -45.05 17.72 10.79
CA THR A 126 -45.46 17.76 12.20
C THR A 126 -44.72 18.86 12.97
N VAL A 127 -43.50 19.20 12.54
CA VAL A 127 -42.68 20.28 13.10
C VAL A 127 -43.23 21.66 12.72
N THR A 128 -43.84 21.82 11.54
CA THR A 128 -44.44 23.08 11.07
C THR A 128 -45.61 23.58 11.93
N ARG A 129 -46.25 22.70 12.72
CA ARG A 129 -47.39 23.06 13.59
C ARG A 129 -46.99 23.64 14.95
N ALA A 130 -45.70 23.63 15.32
CA ALA A 130 -45.22 24.19 16.59
C ALA A 130 -44.42 25.47 16.32
N VAL A 131 -45.10 26.63 16.40
CA VAL A 131 -44.58 27.99 16.13
C VAL A 131 -43.61 28.48 17.24
N GLY A 132 -42.60 27.68 17.59
CA GLY A 132 -41.60 28.06 18.61
C GLY A 132 -40.18 27.58 18.31
N GLY A 133 -39.94 27.06 17.10
CA GLY A 133 -38.71 26.37 16.76
C GLY A 133 -38.00 26.87 15.52
N ALA A 134 -38.30 28.06 14.99
CA ALA A 134 -37.76 28.50 13.69
C ALA A 134 -36.22 28.43 13.62
N ALA A 135 -35.50 28.94 14.62
CA ALA A 135 -34.03 28.86 14.64
C ALA A 135 -33.49 27.42 14.78
N ARG A 136 -34.15 26.56 15.58
CA ARG A 136 -33.77 25.14 15.73
C ARG A 136 -34.10 24.32 14.51
N ALA A 137 -35.22 24.59 13.85
CA ALA A 137 -35.64 23.94 12.62
C ALA A 137 -34.74 24.33 11.44
N THR A 138 -34.30 25.60 11.34
CA THR A 138 -33.32 26.01 10.34
C THR A 138 -31.97 25.34 10.57
N GLN A 139 -31.51 25.24 11.82
CA GLN A 139 -30.27 24.55 12.15
C GLN A 139 -30.37 23.03 11.92
N GLN A 140 -31.51 22.44 12.23
CA GLN A 140 -31.80 21.02 12.01
C GLN A 140 -31.99 20.69 10.52
N VAL A 141 -32.53 21.61 9.71
CA VAL A 141 -32.58 21.51 8.24
C VAL A 141 -31.18 21.67 7.63
N VAL A 142 -30.35 22.60 8.12
CA VAL A 142 -28.94 22.72 7.69
C VAL A 142 -28.15 21.46 8.08
N GLU A 143 -28.35 20.92 9.29
CA GLU A 143 -27.74 19.65 9.71
C GLU A 143 -28.27 18.48 8.87
N THR A 144 -29.56 18.45 8.54
CA THR A 144 -30.16 17.40 7.70
C THR A 144 -29.68 17.52 6.25
N VAL A 145 -29.55 18.73 5.71
CA VAL A 145 -28.99 18.99 4.38
C VAL A 145 -27.50 18.65 4.37
N GLN A 146 -26.73 18.97 5.40
CA GLN A 146 -25.34 18.52 5.55
C GLN A 146 -25.22 17.01 5.76
N GLN A 147 -26.20 16.36 6.40
CA GLN A 147 -26.27 14.90 6.52
C GLN A 147 -26.65 14.25 5.19
N ILE A 148 -27.55 14.85 4.42
CA ILE A 148 -27.93 14.41 3.07
C ILE A 148 -26.77 14.66 2.11
N GLU A 149 -26.08 15.79 2.20
CA GLU A 149 -24.89 16.12 1.43
C GLU A 149 -23.74 15.17 1.82
N ARG A 150 -23.51 14.89 3.11
CA ARG A 150 -22.60 13.81 3.55
C ARG A 150 -23.05 12.42 3.10
N ALA A 151 -24.36 12.17 2.97
CA ALA A 151 -24.92 10.91 2.50
C ALA A 151 -24.93 10.77 0.97
N ILE A 152 -24.90 11.86 0.20
CA ILE A 152 -24.89 11.88 -1.28
C ILE A 152 -23.45 12.04 -1.79
N VAL A 153 -22.66 12.94 -1.20
CA VAL A 153 -21.23 13.17 -1.50
C VAL A 153 -20.34 12.08 -0.91
N GLY A 154 -20.79 11.36 0.12
CA GLY A 154 -20.02 10.32 0.80
C GLY A 154 -19.92 8.97 0.08
N ARG A 155 -20.38 8.86 -1.18
CA ARG A 155 -20.63 7.58 -1.83
C ARG A 155 -19.99 7.34 -3.20
N ARG A 156 -19.22 8.25 -3.79
CA ARG A 156 -18.67 8.09 -5.15
C ARG A 156 -17.24 7.56 -5.14
N VAL A 157 -17.03 6.45 -5.83
CA VAL A 157 -15.69 5.94 -6.18
C VAL A 157 -15.11 6.83 -7.27
N VAL A 158 -13.88 7.29 -7.07
CA VAL A 158 -13.18 8.14 -8.03
C VAL A 158 -11.99 7.38 -8.58
N PHE A 159 -11.91 7.28 -9.91
CA PHE A 159 -10.73 6.80 -10.61
C PHE A 159 -10.15 7.93 -11.46
N GLN A 160 -8.85 8.15 -11.31
CA GLN A 160 -8.09 9.09 -12.13
C GLN A 160 -6.85 8.38 -12.64
N SER A 161 -6.42 8.71 -13.86
CA SER A 161 -5.17 8.24 -14.43
C SER A 161 -4.42 9.40 -15.05
N GLY A 162 -3.09 9.32 -15.07
CA GLY A 162 -2.25 10.22 -15.86
C GLY A 162 -2.33 9.97 -17.37
N ALA A 163 -3.11 8.99 -17.82
CA ALA A 163 -3.32 8.69 -19.23
C ALA A 163 -4.15 9.79 -19.92
N GLU A 164 -3.70 10.23 -21.10
CA GLU A 164 -4.48 11.08 -21.99
C GLU A 164 -5.42 10.20 -22.83
N LEU A 165 -6.71 10.21 -22.49
CA LEU A 165 -7.71 9.32 -23.10
C LEU A 165 -8.51 10.00 -24.25
N GLY A 166 -8.08 11.19 -24.70
CA GLY A 166 -8.75 11.98 -25.75
C GLY A 166 -10.00 12.75 -25.28
N GLU A 167 -10.65 13.49 -26.20
CA GLU A 167 -11.80 14.38 -25.92
C GLU A 167 -13.03 13.65 -25.32
N HIS A 168 -13.14 12.33 -25.53
CA HIS A 168 -14.24 11.50 -25.01
C HIS A 168 -13.79 10.49 -23.94
N GLY A 169 -12.52 10.50 -23.56
CA GLY A 169 -11.84 9.52 -22.72
C GLY A 169 -12.19 9.49 -21.23
N ARG A 170 -13.37 9.98 -20.81
CA ARG A 170 -13.69 10.00 -19.38
C ARG A 170 -14.09 8.61 -18.92
N LEU A 171 -13.44 8.14 -17.85
CA LEU A 171 -13.79 6.91 -17.15
C LEU A 171 -14.49 7.29 -15.84
N ARG A 172 -15.67 6.75 -15.61
CA ARG A 172 -16.39 6.89 -14.34
C ARG A 172 -16.28 5.58 -13.58
N ALA A 173 -15.72 5.61 -12.38
CA ALA A 173 -15.69 4.42 -11.53
C ALA A 173 -17.08 4.17 -10.91
N GLU A 174 -17.47 2.89 -10.87
CA GLU A 174 -18.73 2.42 -10.30
C GLU A 174 -18.50 1.65 -9.00
N SER A 175 -17.44 0.85 -8.96
CA SER A 175 -17.04 0.13 -7.76
C SER A 175 -15.55 -0.20 -7.78
N ALA A 176 -14.99 -0.48 -6.60
CA ALA A 176 -13.67 -1.03 -6.44
C ALA A 176 -13.66 -2.10 -5.35
N THR A 177 -12.89 -3.17 -5.56
CA THR A 177 -12.58 -4.16 -4.54
C THR A 177 -11.07 -4.24 -4.39
N GLY A 178 -10.59 -4.20 -3.16
CA GLY A 178 -9.17 -4.08 -2.84
C GLY A 178 -8.71 -5.13 -1.85
N HIS A 179 -7.48 -5.59 -2.01
CA HIS A 179 -6.78 -6.36 -1.00
C HIS A 179 -5.38 -5.79 -0.80
N GLN A 180 -5.01 -5.58 0.47
CA GLN A 180 -3.70 -5.10 0.87
C GLN A 180 -3.15 -6.01 1.98
N THR A 181 -1.84 -6.26 1.95
CA THR A 181 -1.12 -6.97 3.01
C THR A 181 0.17 -6.26 3.33
N LEU A 182 0.58 -6.28 4.60
CA LEU A 182 1.89 -5.80 4.99
C LEU A 182 2.96 -6.67 4.32
N SER A 183 3.99 -6.05 3.76
CA SER A 183 5.02 -6.70 2.94
C SER A 183 4.50 -7.41 1.67
N GLY A 184 3.28 -7.12 1.23
CA GLY A 184 2.73 -7.58 -0.04
C GLY A 184 2.37 -6.43 -0.96
N LEU A 185 2.22 -6.74 -2.25
CA LEU A 185 1.75 -5.77 -3.24
C LEU A 185 0.23 -5.66 -3.12
N TYR A 186 -0.29 -4.46 -2.87
CA TYR A 186 -1.74 -4.26 -2.90
C TYR A 186 -2.29 -4.43 -4.32
N GLU A 187 -3.56 -4.85 -4.41
CA GLU A 187 -4.27 -5.00 -5.66
C GLU A 187 -5.70 -4.47 -5.51
N PHE A 188 -6.09 -3.57 -6.40
CA PHE A 188 -7.46 -3.05 -6.48
C PHE A 188 -8.05 -3.31 -7.85
N LYS A 189 -9.22 -3.94 -7.89
CA LYS A 189 -10.02 -4.12 -9.10
C LYS A 189 -11.09 -3.05 -9.14
N VAL A 190 -11.04 -2.18 -10.14
CA VAL A 190 -11.94 -1.04 -10.28
C VAL A 190 -12.81 -1.27 -11.51
N ARG A 191 -14.12 -1.30 -11.31
CA ARG A 191 -15.08 -1.27 -12.41
C ARG A 191 -15.28 0.16 -12.85
N VAL A 192 -15.03 0.41 -14.13
CA VAL A 192 -15.22 1.72 -14.74
C VAL A 192 -16.14 1.60 -15.95
N VAL A 193 -16.86 2.68 -16.21
CA VAL A 193 -17.72 2.83 -17.37
C VAL A 193 -17.19 3.96 -18.26
N HIS A 194 -17.28 3.72 -19.57
CA HIS A 194 -16.91 4.64 -20.62
C HIS A 194 -18.14 4.94 -21.49
N ASP A 195 -18.57 6.19 -21.49
CA ASP A 195 -19.82 6.65 -22.13
C ASP A 195 -19.59 7.09 -23.59
N HIS A 196 -18.90 6.25 -24.38
CA HIS A 196 -18.69 6.47 -25.82
C HIS A 196 -18.88 5.18 -26.64
N ASP A 197 -19.27 5.35 -27.90
CA ASP A 197 -19.54 4.26 -28.84
C ASP A 197 -18.21 3.59 -29.24
N GLY A 198 -18.18 2.25 -29.17
CA GLY A 198 -17.02 1.46 -29.58
C GLY A 198 -15.98 1.18 -28.48
N GLY A 199 -16.13 1.81 -27.31
CA GLY A 199 -15.21 1.63 -26.19
C GLY A 199 -13.90 2.41 -26.35
N LEU A 200 -12.95 2.15 -25.45
CA LEU A 200 -11.58 2.62 -25.54
C LEU A 200 -10.86 1.99 -26.73
N ASP A 201 -10.11 2.81 -27.47
CA ASP A 201 -9.20 2.34 -28.50
C ASP A 201 -7.87 1.81 -27.92
N ASP A 202 -7.05 1.20 -28.78
CA ASP A 202 -5.77 0.58 -28.38
C ASP A 202 -4.81 1.62 -27.77
N ASP A 203 -4.78 2.84 -28.30
CA ASP A 203 -3.90 3.92 -27.81
C ASP A 203 -4.31 4.35 -26.39
N ALA A 204 -5.61 4.48 -26.11
CA ALA A 204 -6.12 4.78 -24.77
C ALA A 204 -5.84 3.64 -23.79
N ILE A 205 -5.96 2.38 -24.23
CA ILE A 205 -5.63 1.21 -23.41
C ILE A 205 -4.12 1.19 -23.09
N ASP A 206 -3.26 1.43 -24.07
CA ASP A 206 -1.82 1.53 -23.88
C ASP A 206 -1.44 2.70 -22.97
N ALA A 207 -2.13 3.84 -23.09
CA ALA A 207 -1.94 4.98 -22.20
C ALA A 207 -2.30 4.63 -20.75
N LEU A 208 -3.41 3.93 -20.50
CA LEU A 208 -3.78 3.45 -19.15
C LEU A 208 -2.70 2.54 -18.55
N LEU A 209 -2.20 1.58 -19.33
CA LEU A 209 -1.20 0.60 -18.87
C LEU A 209 0.17 1.24 -18.56
N ASN A 210 0.48 2.38 -19.18
CA ASN A 210 1.78 3.04 -19.03
C ASN A 210 1.81 4.15 -17.97
N ASN A 211 0.66 4.66 -17.53
CA ASN A 211 0.56 5.79 -16.61
C ASN A 211 0.18 5.40 -15.18
N SER A 212 0.36 6.36 -14.27
CA SER A 212 -0.09 6.23 -12.89
C SER A 212 -1.63 6.25 -12.80
N ALA A 213 -2.13 5.66 -11.74
CA ALA A 213 -3.54 5.64 -11.39
C ALA A 213 -3.72 6.08 -9.94
N ARG A 214 -4.87 6.71 -9.69
CA ARG A 214 -5.35 7.08 -8.37
C ARG A 214 -6.77 6.55 -8.23
N LEU A 215 -7.00 5.83 -7.15
CA LEU A 215 -8.31 5.42 -6.67
C LEU A 215 -8.59 6.21 -5.39
N GLY A 216 -9.73 6.89 -5.34
CA GLY A 216 -10.13 7.70 -4.20
C GLY A 216 -11.59 7.48 -3.81
N LEU A 217 -11.92 7.92 -2.60
CA LEU A 217 -13.28 7.95 -2.09
C LEU A 217 -13.70 9.40 -1.82
N ASN A 218 -14.69 9.87 -2.58
CA ASN A 218 -15.45 11.09 -2.28
C ASN A 218 -14.76 12.44 -2.46
N GLN A 219 -13.67 12.51 -3.23
CA GLN A 219 -13.08 13.79 -3.65
C GLN A 219 -12.44 13.67 -5.05
N ASP A 220 -12.71 14.64 -5.93
CA ASP A 220 -11.97 14.79 -7.19
C ASP A 220 -10.50 15.21 -6.93
N THR A 221 -10.21 15.79 -5.75
CA THR A 221 -8.88 16.19 -5.30
C THR A 221 -8.27 15.16 -4.35
N ALA A 222 -6.94 15.07 -4.32
CA ALA A 222 -6.19 14.17 -3.43
C ALA A 222 -6.63 14.30 -1.97
N GLY A 223 -6.84 13.18 -1.29
CA GLY A 223 -7.38 13.15 0.07
C GLY A 223 -6.99 11.90 0.87
N GLU A 224 -7.37 11.91 2.14
CA GLU A 224 -7.13 10.80 3.06
C GLU A 224 -7.85 9.52 2.58
N GLY A 225 -7.13 8.40 2.58
CA GLY A 225 -7.63 7.11 2.12
C GLY A 225 -7.45 6.84 0.62
N ASP A 226 -6.85 7.75 -0.15
CA ASP A 226 -6.52 7.49 -1.55
C ASP A 226 -5.48 6.37 -1.72
N ILE A 227 -5.55 5.69 -2.85
CA ILE A 227 -4.61 4.67 -3.29
C ILE A 227 -4.00 5.12 -4.61
N TYR A 228 -2.70 5.34 -4.61
CA TYR A 228 -1.90 5.56 -5.81
C TYR A 228 -1.36 4.24 -6.33
N GLY A 229 -0.90 4.21 -7.58
CA GLY A 229 -0.28 3.05 -8.18
C GLY A 229 -0.28 3.15 -9.70
N MET A 230 -0.40 2.01 -10.38
CA MET A 230 -0.47 1.91 -11.83
C MET A 230 -1.46 0.84 -12.28
N VAL A 231 -2.00 0.97 -13.49
CA VAL A 231 -2.85 -0.07 -14.09
C VAL A 231 -1.97 -1.17 -14.66
N ARG A 232 -2.15 -2.42 -14.19
CA ARG A 232 -1.45 -3.60 -14.75
C ARG A 232 -2.27 -4.41 -15.73
N ARG A 233 -3.60 -4.20 -15.76
CA ARG A 233 -4.55 -4.95 -16.58
C ARG A 233 -5.76 -4.07 -16.85
N VAL A 234 -6.18 -4.07 -18.12
CA VAL A 234 -7.46 -3.53 -18.59
C VAL A 234 -8.24 -4.71 -19.15
N GLU A 235 -9.45 -4.93 -18.66
CA GLU A 235 -10.34 -5.97 -19.15
C GLU A 235 -11.64 -5.34 -19.63
N MET A 236 -11.92 -5.44 -20.93
CA MET A 236 -13.21 -5.06 -21.49
C MET A 236 -14.25 -6.11 -21.13
N LEU A 237 -15.33 -5.70 -20.46
CA LEU A 237 -16.41 -6.60 -20.06
C LEU A 237 -17.38 -6.85 -21.23
N PRO A 238 -18.19 -7.92 -21.18
CA PRO A 238 -19.15 -8.23 -22.24
C PRO A 238 -20.10 -7.06 -22.52
N MET A 239 -20.16 -6.65 -23.79
CA MET A 239 -21.08 -5.61 -24.24
C MET A 239 -22.48 -6.19 -24.43
N THR A 240 -23.46 -5.65 -23.72
CA THR A 240 -24.89 -5.90 -23.97
C THR A 240 -25.53 -4.88 -24.90
N ALA A 241 -24.86 -3.74 -25.13
CA ALA A 241 -25.25 -2.66 -26.03
C ALA A 241 -23.99 -1.91 -26.52
N PRO A 242 -24.07 -1.11 -27.60
CA PRO A 242 -22.93 -0.33 -28.12
C PRO A 242 -22.36 0.70 -27.12
N ARG A 243 -23.20 1.14 -26.19
CA ARG A 243 -22.88 2.03 -25.07
C ARG A 243 -23.85 1.79 -23.90
N PRO A 244 -23.42 2.03 -22.65
CA PRO A 244 -22.04 2.32 -22.27
C PRO A 244 -21.17 1.06 -22.23
N THR A 245 -19.86 1.22 -22.39
CA THR A 245 -18.89 0.10 -22.35
C THR A 245 -18.25 0.03 -20.96
N HIS A 246 -18.18 -1.18 -20.40
CA HIS A 246 -17.64 -1.40 -19.05
C HIS A 246 -16.27 -2.07 -19.11
N TYR A 247 -15.39 -1.67 -18.20
CA TYR A 247 -14.06 -2.23 -18.03
C TYR A 247 -13.81 -2.59 -16.57
N GLU A 248 -12.97 -3.61 -16.34
CA GLU A 248 -12.32 -3.85 -15.06
C GLU A 248 -10.84 -3.49 -15.19
N LEU A 249 -10.40 -2.53 -14.38
CA LEU A 249 -9.01 -2.11 -14.29
C LEU A 249 -8.38 -2.72 -13.04
N THR A 250 -7.16 -3.25 -13.15
CA THR A 250 -6.42 -3.72 -11.96
C THR A 250 -5.28 -2.76 -11.63
N ILE A 251 -5.39 -2.07 -10.49
CA ILE A 251 -4.41 -1.15 -9.93
C ILE A 251 -3.49 -1.90 -8.95
N VAL A 252 -2.18 -1.66 -9.06
CA VAL A 252 -1.13 -2.25 -8.22
C VAL A 252 -0.05 -1.19 -7.92
N PRO A 253 0.80 -1.35 -6.89
CA PRO A 253 1.93 -0.44 -6.69
C PRO A 253 2.90 -0.51 -7.88
N LYS A 254 3.61 0.57 -8.16
CA LYS A 254 4.73 0.62 -9.12
C LYS A 254 5.78 -0.45 -8.85
N LEU A 255 5.97 -0.84 -7.58
CA LEU A 255 6.87 -1.93 -7.17
C LEU A 255 6.55 -3.24 -7.90
N TRP A 256 5.30 -3.46 -8.31
CA TRP A 256 4.90 -4.62 -9.11
C TRP A 256 5.68 -4.76 -10.42
N ARG A 257 6.17 -3.67 -11.03
CA ARG A 257 6.97 -3.75 -12.28
C ARG A 257 8.21 -4.63 -12.12
N LEU A 258 8.78 -4.71 -10.91
CA LEU A 258 9.93 -5.57 -10.62
C LEU A 258 9.62 -7.07 -10.77
N THR A 259 8.34 -7.46 -10.78
CA THR A 259 7.92 -8.84 -11.10
C THR A 259 8.10 -9.19 -12.58
N ARG A 260 8.30 -8.19 -13.45
CA ARG A 260 8.47 -8.35 -14.90
C ARG A 260 9.92 -8.37 -15.35
N VAL A 261 10.85 -8.10 -14.44
CA VAL A 261 12.29 -8.06 -14.74
C VAL A 261 12.96 -9.24 -14.05
N THR A 262 13.52 -10.15 -14.85
CA THR A 262 14.28 -11.33 -14.37
C THR A 262 15.73 -11.16 -14.73
N ARG A 263 16.63 -11.32 -13.76
CA ARG A 263 18.07 -11.06 -13.93
C ARG A 263 18.92 -12.13 -13.26
N SER A 264 20.20 -12.14 -13.64
CA SER A 264 21.26 -12.76 -12.85
C SER A 264 22.36 -11.73 -12.66
N ARG A 265 22.79 -11.51 -11.41
CA ARG A 265 23.73 -10.44 -11.06
C ARG A 265 24.44 -10.75 -9.75
N VAL A 266 25.67 -10.26 -9.64
CA VAL A 266 26.50 -10.43 -8.45
C VAL A 266 26.72 -9.09 -7.74
N TYR A 267 26.43 -9.07 -6.44
CA TYR A 267 26.72 -7.98 -5.51
C TYR A 267 27.80 -8.43 -4.53
N GLN A 268 28.70 -7.52 -4.16
CA GLN A 268 29.87 -7.82 -3.34
C GLN A 268 30.06 -6.72 -2.32
N ASP A 269 30.48 -7.10 -1.12
CA ASP A 269 30.83 -6.19 -0.02
C ASP A 269 29.69 -5.22 0.33
N MET A 270 28.46 -5.71 0.27
CA MET A 270 27.23 -4.97 0.56
C MET A 270 26.33 -5.79 1.48
N SER A 271 25.64 -5.13 2.40
CA SER A 271 24.57 -5.72 3.18
C SER A 271 23.37 -6.04 2.28
N HIS A 272 22.52 -6.95 2.74
CA HIS A 272 21.27 -7.25 2.01
C HIS A 272 20.38 -6.01 1.83
N LEU A 273 20.37 -5.07 2.79
CA LEU A 273 19.60 -3.84 2.69
C LEU A 273 20.18 -2.89 1.63
N GLU A 274 21.50 -2.70 1.61
CA GLU A 274 22.17 -1.90 0.56
C GLU A 274 21.92 -2.47 -0.84
N VAL A 275 21.94 -3.80 -0.98
CA VAL A 275 21.60 -4.47 -2.25
C VAL A 275 20.15 -4.20 -2.65
N VAL A 276 19.21 -4.28 -1.71
CA VAL A 276 17.80 -3.94 -1.95
C VAL A 276 17.64 -2.50 -2.42
N LEU A 277 18.28 -1.55 -1.73
CA LEU A 277 18.24 -0.13 -2.11
C LEU A 277 18.85 0.12 -3.49
N GLU A 278 19.95 -0.56 -3.84
CA GLU A 278 20.53 -0.48 -5.18
C GLU A 278 19.55 -0.98 -6.25
N VAL A 279 18.89 -2.12 -6.02
CA VAL A 279 17.90 -2.67 -6.95
C VAL A 279 16.70 -1.74 -7.10
N LEU A 280 16.16 -1.22 -6.00
CA LEU A 280 15.05 -0.27 -6.04
C LEU A 280 15.42 0.99 -6.83
N ARG A 281 16.62 1.53 -6.63
CA ARG A 281 17.12 2.70 -7.38
C ARG A 281 17.22 2.45 -8.88
N LEU A 282 17.59 1.24 -9.33
CA LEU A 282 17.59 0.88 -10.76
C LEU A 282 16.20 0.98 -11.41
N HIS A 283 15.12 0.94 -10.61
CA HIS A 283 13.74 1.09 -11.07
C HIS A 283 13.14 2.48 -10.77
N GLY A 284 13.99 3.45 -10.42
CA GLY A 284 13.59 4.83 -10.16
C GLY A 284 12.88 5.03 -8.82
N PHE A 285 13.21 4.20 -7.82
CA PHE A 285 12.83 4.42 -6.43
C PHE A 285 14.02 5.04 -5.69
N GLU A 286 14.04 6.37 -5.60
CA GLU A 286 15.13 7.12 -4.95
C GLU A 286 14.94 7.17 -3.42
N PRO A 287 15.99 6.86 -2.62
CA PRO A 287 15.97 7.01 -1.17
C PRO A 287 15.67 8.46 -0.74
N GLY A 288 14.82 8.61 0.28
CA GLY A 288 14.35 9.91 0.79
C GLY A 288 13.29 10.60 -0.07
N THR A 289 12.93 10.03 -1.23
CA THR A 289 11.80 10.49 -2.05
C THR A 289 10.72 9.42 -2.17
N HIS A 290 11.11 8.19 -2.52
CA HIS A 290 10.18 7.08 -2.74
C HIS A 290 10.39 5.93 -1.76
N VAL A 291 11.57 5.87 -1.13
CA VAL A 291 11.97 4.81 -0.20
C VAL A 291 12.51 5.45 1.06
N PHE A 292 11.96 5.08 2.21
CA PHE A 292 12.38 5.51 3.52
C PHE A 292 12.87 4.30 4.31
N ASP A 293 14.06 4.44 4.90
CA ASP A 293 14.68 3.41 5.73
C ASP A 293 14.46 3.78 7.20
N ASP A 294 13.48 3.10 7.80
CA ASP A 294 13.06 3.23 9.19
C ASP A 294 13.55 2.02 10.02
N THR A 295 14.60 1.33 9.56
CA THR A 295 15.19 0.20 10.29
C THR A 295 16.03 0.67 11.49
N GLU A 296 15.97 -0.09 12.58
CA GLU A 296 16.74 0.18 13.81
C GLU A 296 17.99 -0.69 13.94
N GLU A 297 18.03 -1.85 13.27
CA GLU A 297 19.17 -2.76 13.33
C GLU A 297 20.25 -2.42 12.28
N GLU A 298 21.51 -2.73 12.60
CA GLU A 298 22.60 -2.68 11.62
C GLU A 298 22.74 -4.02 10.88
N TYR A 299 22.92 -3.95 9.56
CA TYR A 299 23.04 -5.12 8.69
C TYR A 299 24.47 -5.31 8.23
N ALA A 300 25.10 -6.42 8.63
CA ALA A 300 26.47 -6.72 8.24
C ALA A 300 26.60 -6.91 6.71
N ALA A 301 27.65 -6.34 6.14
CA ALA A 301 28.02 -6.55 4.74
C ALA A 301 28.27 -8.04 4.46
N GLN A 302 27.79 -8.49 3.31
CA GLN A 302 28.00 -9.83 2.79
C GLN A 302 29.12 -9.79 1.74
N GLU A 303 30.04 -10.76 1.82
CA GLU A 303 31.14 -10.86 0.84
C GLU A 303 30.60 -11.10 -0.59
N TYR A 304 29.41 -11.70 -0.71
CA TYR A 304 28.87 -12.18 -1.98
C TYR A 304 27.36 -12.44 -1.87
N VAL A 305 26.58 -11.78 -2.72
CA VAL A 305 25.13 -11.95 -2.84
C VAL A 305 24.78 -12.06 -4.31
N VAL A 306 24.08 -13.10 -4.70
CA VAL A 306 23.78 -13.43 -6.08
C VAL A 306 22.27 -13.41 -6.28
N GLN A 307 21.83 -12.58 -7.22
CA GLN A 307 20.52 -12.75 -7.84
C GLN A 307 20.67 -13.80 -8.93
N TYR A 308 19.91 -14.90 -8.88
CA TYR A 308 20.06 -15.99 -9.83
C TYR A 308 18.72 -16.41 -10.44
N ARG A 309 18.50 -16.01 -11.70
CA ARG A 309 17.31 -16.38 -12.51
C ARG A 309 15.97 -16.12 -11.80
N GLU A 310 15.92 -15.05 -11.02
CA GLU A 310 14.75 -14.65 -10.25
C GLU A 310 14.37 -13.21 -10.63
N THR A 311 13.10 -12.86 -10.40
CA THR A 311 12.64 -11.50 -10.65
C THR A 311 13.26 -10.53 -9.65
N ASP A 312 13.42 -9.26 -10.01
CA ASP A 312 13.94 -8.24 -9.10
C ASP A 312 13.05 -8.12 -7.85
N TYR A 313 11.74 -8.33 -7.99
CA TYR A 313 10.81 -8.36 -6.85
C TYR A 313 11.06 -9.56 -5.94
N ALA A 314 11.24 -10.77 -6.51
CA ALA A 314 11.54 -11.97 -5.75
C ALA A 314 12.87 -11.82 -4.97
N PHE A 315 13.88 -11.26 -5.63
CA PHE A 315 15.19 -10.98 -5.04
C PHE A 315 15.09 -10.00 -3.87
N VAL A 316 14.45 -8.85 -4.06
CA VAL A 316 14.23 -7.86 -2.98
C VAL A 316 13.44 -8.49 -1.83
N SER A 317 12.32 -9.14 -2.14
CA SER A 317 11.43 -9.72 -1.13
C SER A 317 12.12 -10.79 -0.29
N ARG A 318 12.91 -11.69 -0.90
CA ARG A 318 13.61 -12.74 -0.14
C ARG A 318 14.72 -12.17 0.75
N LEU A 319 15.41 -11.12 0.31
CA LEU A 319 16.48 -10.49 1.08
C LEU A 319 15.92 -9.73 2.28
N LEU A 320 14.84 -8.96 2.08
CA LEU A 320 14.13 -8.29 3.17
C LEU A 320 13.55 -9.30 4.16
N ALA A 321 12.82 -10.32 3.67
CA ALA A 321 12.22 -11.32 4.55
C ALA A 321 13.25 -12.17 5.30
N HIS A 322 14.39 -12.51 4.67
CA HIS A 322 15.49 -13.18 5.34
C HIS A 322 16.08 -12.35 6.47
N ASN A 323 16.05 -11.02 6.38
CA ASN A 323 16.54 -10.13 7.42
C ASN A 323 15.48 -9.66 8.41
N GLY A 324 14.23 -10.07 8.22
CA GLY A 324 13.10 -9.64 9.05
C GLY A 324 12.62 -8.21 8.77
N ILE A 325 12.98 -7.63 7.62
CA ILE A 325 12.60 -6.27 7.22
C ILE A 325 11.28 -6.33 6.47
N HIS A 326 10.28 -5.60 6.93
CA HIS A 326 8.98 -5.49 6.28
C HIS A 326 8.94 -4.30 5.29
N ILE A 327 7.98 -4.35 4.35
CA ILE A 327 7.60 -3.22 3.50
C ILE A 327 6.22 -2.73 3.95
N ALA A 328 6.10 -1.44 4.24
CA ALA A 328 4.81 -0.74 4.35
C ALA A 328 4.68 0.28 3.22
N PHE A 329 3.47 0.45 2.68
CA PHE A 329 3.18 1.46 1.67
C PHE A 329 2.51 2.67 2.31
N ALA A 330 3.14 3.83 2.18
CA ALA A 330 2.50 5.11 2.46
C ALA A 330 1.95 5.69 1.15
N GLN A 331 0.81 6.39 1.24
CA GLN A 331 0.17 7.03 0.10
C GLN A 331 0.36 8.53 0.29
N GLU A 332 1.35 9.08 -0.41
CA GLU A 332 1.65 10.50 -0.40
C GLU A 332 0.91 11.20 -1.53
N ALA A 333 0.88 12.53 -1.51
CA ALA A 333 0.20 13.31 -2.55
C ALA A 333 0.82 13.03 -3.94
N GLY A 334 0.11 12.24 -4.75
CA GLY A 334 0.47 11.95 -6.14
C GLY A 334 1.37 10.72 -6.35
N THR A 335 1.79 10.02 -5.30
CA THR A 335 2.64 8.80 -5.41
C THR A 335 2.52 7.91 -4.19
N GLU A 336 2.76 6.62 -4.37
CA GLU A 336 3.08 5.71 -3.27
C GLU A 336 4.55 5.82 -2.86
N ALA A 337 4.81 5.66 -1.56
CA ALA A 337 6.14 5.57 -0.95
C ALA A 337 6.30 4.23 -0.21
N ILE A 338 7.54 3.74 -0.16
CA ILE A 338 7.94 2.47 0.46
C ILE A 338 8.67 2.77 1.76
N HIS A 339 8.15 2.28 2.87
CA HIS A 339 8.83 2.31 4.16
C HIS A 339 9.39 0.92 4.47
N LEU A 340 10.70 0.87 4.73
CA LEU A 340 11.41 -0.34 5.16
C LEU A 340 11.60 -0.26 6.67
N GLY A 341 11.14 -1.26 7.41
CA GLY A 341 11.27 -1.29 8.87
C GLY A 341 11.53 -2.70 9.38
N ASP A 342 12.10 -2.81 10.58
CA ASP A 342 12.42 -4.09 11.24
C ASP A 342 11.89 -4.17 12.68
N ARG A 343 11.15 -3.15 13.12
CA ARG A 343 10.49 -3.03 14.41
C ARG A 343 9.13 -2.39 14.25
N ASN A 344 8.26 -2.59 15.24
CA ASN A 344 6.91 -2.00 15.19
C ASN A 344 6.92 -0.47 15.39
N ALA A 345 8.02 0.11 15.87
CA ALA A 345 8.19 1.55 16.04
C ALA A 345 8.19 2.34 14.71
N ALA A 346 8.46 1.66 13.59
CA ALA A 346 8.37 2.25 12.25
C ALA A 346 6.92 2.51 11.80
N PHE A 347 5.93 1.82 12.42
CA PHE A 347 4.53 1.98 12.06
C PHE A 347 3.94 3.27 12.59
N GLN A 348 3.02 3.84 11.83
CA GLN A 348 2.31 5.08 12.16
C GLN A 348 0.90 4.77 12.66
N PRO A 349 0.31 5.68 13.45
CA PRO A 349 -1.08 5.51 13.86
C PRO A 349 -2.02 5.53 12.64
N LEU A 350 -3.10 4.78 12.76
CA LEU A 350 -4.11 4.62 11.72
C LEU A 350 -4.90 5.91 11.45
N HIS A 351 -5.10 6.74 12.46
CA HIS A 351 -5.79 8.03 12.35
C HIS A 351 -5.37 8.94 13.52
N GLU A 352 -5.61 10.25 13.41
CA GLU A 352 -5.18 11.33 14.34
C GLU A 352 -5.40 11.10 15.85
N HIS A 353 -6.20 10.11 16.26
CA HIS A 353 -6.52 9.85 17.66
C HIS A 353 -6.08 8.49 18.18
N ASP A 354 -5.57 7.61 17.31
CA ASP A 354 -5.16 6.22 17.55
C ASP A 354 -6.28 5.31 18.14
N GLU A 355 -7.27 5.84 18.84
CA GLU A 355 -8.34 5.12 19.52
C GLU A 355 -9.53 4.83 18.60
N LEU A 356 -9.89 3.55 18.50
CA LEU A 356 -11.12 3.10 17.86
C LEU A 356 -12.03 2.41 18.87
N ARG A 357 -13.28 2.89 18.95
CA ARG A 357 -14.28 2.30 19.84
C ARG A 357 -14.87 1.05 19.23
N TYR A 358 -14.96 -0.01 20.01
CA TYR A 358 -15.73 -1.18 19.65
C TYR A 358 -17.23 -0.92 19.76
N HIS A 359 -17.99 -1.44 18.80
CA HIS A 359 -19.44 -1.48 18.85
C HIS A 359 -19.93 -2.87 18.39
N PRO A 360 -20.89 -3.50 19.08
CA PRO A 360 -21.32 -4.88 18.76
C PRO A 360 -22.11 -5.00 17.44
N HIS A 361 -22.64 -3.90 16.91
CA HIS A 361 -23.47 -3.87 15.71
C HIS A 361 -22.93 -2.90 14.66
N ASP A 362 -23.21 -3.21 13.39
CA ASP A 362 -22.89 -2.46 12.17
C ASP A 362 -23.77 -1.20 11.97
N PHE A 363 -24.24 -0.58 13.05
CA PHE A 363 -25.02 0.66 12.95
C PHE A 363 -24.09 1.84 13.15
N ALA A 364 -24.12 2.78 12.21
CA ALA A 364 -23.51 4.09 12.37
C ALA A 364 -24.14 4.78 13.60
N PRO A 365 -23.39 5.04 14.68
CA PRO A 365 -23.92 5.75 15.82
C PRO A 365 -24.23 7.20 15.43
N GLU A 366 -25.11 7.86 16.19
CA GLU A 366 -25.53 9.25 15.93
C GLU A 366 -24.37 10.26 15.89
N ASP A 367 -23.22 9.92 16.50
CA ASP A 367 -22.02 10.78 16.53
C ASP A 367 -21.17 10.73 15.26
N GLY A 368 -21.45 9.82 14.32
CA GLY A 368 -20.75 9.71 13.04
C GLY A 368 -19.28 9.27 13.14
N LEU A 369 -18.81 8.84 14.33
CA LEU A 369 -17.42 8.46 14.54
C LEU A 369 -17.15 7.02 14.05
N PRO A 370 -15.96 6.73 13.50
CA PRO A 370 -15.59 5.38 13.09
C PRO A 370 -15.59 4.41 14.29
N ARG A 371 -15.97 3.15 14.01
CA ARG A 371 -16.08 2.07 14.99
C ARG A 371 -15.45 0.80 14.45
N VAL A 372 -15.05 -0.08 15.37
CA VAL A 372 -14.71 -1.47 15.06
C VAL A 372 -15.88 -2.36 15.49
N TRP A 373 -16.30 -3.28 14.63
CA TRP A 373 -17.29 -4.31 14.98
C TRP A 373 -16.88 -5.67 14.43
N GLY A 374 -17.60 -6.71 14.87
CA GLY A 374 -17.36 -8.09 14.40
C GLY A 374 -15.97 -8.64 14.71
N LEU A 375 -15.24 -8.02 15.65
CA LEU A 375 -13.88 -8.41 16.02
C LEU A 375 -13.87 -9.84 16.57
N ARG A 376 -13.17 -10.73 15.88
CA ARG A 376 -13.02 -12.14 16.24
C ARG A 376 -11.56 -12.50 16.35
N ARG A 377 -11.25 -13.34 17.33
CA ARG A 377 -9.90 -13.86 17.57
C ARG A 377 -9.75 -15.25 16.96
N VAL A 378 -8.68 -15.45 16.19
CA VAL A 378 -8.26 -16.71 15.60
C VAL A 378 -6.91 -17.09 16.20
N ARG A 379 -6.81 -18.30 16.76
CA ARG A 379 -5.55 -18.84 17.30
C ARG A 379 -5.33 -20.24 16.76
N GLU A 380 -4.10 -20.50 16.34
CA GLU A 380 -3.68 -21.80 15.83
C GLU A 380 -2.37 -22.23 16.52
N PRO A 381 -2.22 -23.51 16.90
CA PRO A 381 -0.98 -23.99 17.50
C PRO A 381 0.13 -23.96 16.45
N GLY A 382 1.19 -23.19 16.74
CA GLY A 382 2.38 -23.13 15.91
C GLY A 382 3.44 -24.17 16.31
N VAL A 383 4.66 -23.92 15.84
CA VAL A 383 5.84 -24.66 16.32
C VAL A 383 6.22 -24.21 17.73
N ARG A 384 6.75 -25.11 18.56
CA ARG A 384 7.23 -24.75 19.91
C ARG A 384 8.51 -23.94 19.87
N ARG A 385 9.39 -24.22 18.91
CA ARG A 385 10.76 -23.68 18.87
C ARG A 385 11.32 -23.67 17.45
N VAL A 386 12.20 -22.73 17.14
CA VAL A 386 13.04 -22.77 15.94
C VAL A 386 14.45 -23.24 16.31
N VAL A 387 15.07 -24.03 15.44
CA VAL A 387 16.46 -24.48 15.53
C VAL A 387 17.16 -24.20 14.20
N LEU A 388 18.23 -23.42 14.24
CA LEU A 388 19.07 -23.11 13.09
C LEU A 388 20.42 -23.81 13.20
N ARG A 389 20.94 -24.28 12.08
CA ARG A 389 22.25 -24.96 11.99
C ARG A 389 23.00 -24.56 10.73
N GLU A 390 24.33 -24.41 10.85
CA GLU A 390 25.20 -24.06 9.73
C GLU A 390 26.62 -24.65 9.93
N TYR A 391 27.37 -24.72 8.84
CA TYR A 391 28.79 -25.05 8.82
C TYR A 391 29.60 -23.91 8.21
N ASN A 392 30.48 -23.31 9.02
CA ASN A 392 31.47 -22.33 8.56
C ASN A 392 32.86 -22.97 8.47
N TRP A 393 33.33 -23.13 7.23
CA TRP A 393 34.63 -23.73 6.95
C TRP A 393 35.83 -22.94 7.48
N ARG A 394 35.66 -21.66 7.81
CA ARG A 394 36.73 -20.83 8.43
C ARG A 394 36.94 -21.17 9.90
N VAL A 395 35.93 -21.74 10.55
CA VAL A 395 35.95 -22.19 11.96
C VAL A 395 35.42 -23.63 12.03
N PRO A 396 36.08 -24.61 11.38
CA PRO A 396 35.51 -25.93 11.08
C PRO A 396 35.20 -26.78 12.32
N HIS A 397 35.80 -26.45 13.47
CA HIS A 397 35.58 -27.15 14.75
C HIS A 397 34.51 -26.48 15.64
N HIS A 398 33.94 -25.35 15.19
CA HIS A 398 32.89 -24.62 15.90
C HIS A 398 31.54 -24.88 15.24
N PRO A 399 30.71 -25.79 15.77
CA PRO A 399 29.40 -26.08 15.20
C PRO A 399 28.46 -24.90 15.42
N LEU A 400 28.06 -24.24 14.34
CA LEU A 400 27.14 -23.11 14.40
C LEU A 400 25.71 -23.61 14.59
N ARG A 401 25.12 -23.28 15.74
CA ARG A 401 23.76 -23.67 16.10
C ARG A 401 23.10 -22.60 16.97
N ALA A 402 21.91 -22.19 16.58
CA ALA A 402 21.07 -21.28 17.37
C ALA A 402 19.66 -21.86 17.55
N GLN A 403 18.97 -21.46 18.60
CA GLN A 403 17.61 -21.92 18.89
C GLN A 403 16.84 -20.82 19.62
N GLU A 404 15.54 -20.70 19.34
CA GLU A 404 14.70 -19.69 19.95
C GLU A 404 13.27 -20.25 20.20
N PRO A 405 12.71 -20.12 21.42
CA PRO A 405 11.35 -20.54 21.72
C PRO A 405 10.32 -19.70 20.96
N VAL A 406 9.21 -20.29 20.53
CA VAL A 406 8.12 -19.60 19.83
C VAL A 406 6.90 -19.53 20.73
N ASP A 407 6.36 -20.69 21.11
CA ASP A 407 5.21 -20.85 22.00
C ASP A 407 5.39 -22.12 22.84
N GLU A 408 5.75 -21.94 24.11
CA GLU A 408 6.04 -23.06 25.01
C GLU A 408 4.78 -23.72 25.58
N ASN A 409 3.63 -23.06 25.47
CA ASN A 409 2.38 -23.47 26.09
C ASN A 409 1.56 -24.35 25.15
N THR A 410 1.32 -23.86 23.93
CA THR A 410 0.48 -24.54 22.93
C THR A 410 1.24 -25.05 21.71
N GLY A 411 2.50 -24.62 21.52
CA GLY A 411 3.32 -25.04 20.40
C GLY A 411 3.79 -26.51 20.50
N TYR A 412 3.92 -27.16 19.34
CA TYR A 412 4.41 -28.53 19.24
C TYR A 412 5.69 -28.63 18.39
N GLY A 413 6.53 -29.63 18.67
CA GLY A 413 7.70 -29.96 17.86
C GLY A 413 8.73 -28.83 17.75
N PHE A 414 9.41 -28.75 16.60
CA PHE A 414 10.35 -27.68 16.29
C PHE A 414 10.46 -27.48 14.77
N LEU A 415 10.76 -26.25 14.36
CA LEU A 415 11.17 -25.93 12.99
C LEU A 415 12.70 -26.04 12.90
N ASP A 416 13.20 -26.94 12.06
CA ASP A 416 14.62 -27.20 11.89
C ASP A 416 15.09 -26.67 10.53
N LEU A 417 15.96 -25.65 10.56
CA LEU A 417 16.48 -25.01 9.35
C LEU A 417 17.99 -25.21 9.27
N TRP A 418 18.44 -25.70 8.12
CA TRP A 418 19.84 -25.84 7.77
C TRP A 418 20.18 -24.90 6.62
N GLY A 419 21.32 -24.21 6.72
CA GLY A 419 21.84 -23.45 5.59
C GLY A 419 21.30 -22.02 5.46
N ASP A 420 20.81 -21.41 6.55
CA ASP A 420 20.41 -19.98 6.57
C ASP A 420 21.63 -19.01 6.55
N HIS A 421 22.83 -19.51 6.23
CA HIS A 421 24.03 -18.75 5.86
C HIS A 421 24.55 -17.74 6.90
N PHE A 422 24.39 -18.03 8.20
CA PHE A 422 25.00 -17.24 9.26
C PHE A 422 26.46 -17.64 9.53
N ARG A 423 27.31 -16.65 9.81
CA ARG A 423 28.78 -16.83 9.90
C ARG A 423 29.30 -17.12 11.31
N ASP A 424 28.56 -16.71 12.33
CA ASP A 424 28.93 -16.74 13.75
C ASP A 424 27.69 -16.90 14.64
N ASP A 425 27.90 -17.12 15.94
CA ASP A 425 26.80 -17.37 16.89
C ASP A 425 25.90 -16.14 17.09
N GLU A 426 26.43 -14.92 16.97
CA GLU A 426 25.68 -13.68 17.10
C GLU A 426 24.66 -13.53 15.97
N GLN A 427 25.10 -13.71 14.72
CA GLN A 427 24.21 -13.71 13.56
C GLN A 427 23.23 -14.89 13.60
N GLY A 428 23.66 -16.05 14.10
CA GLY A 428 22.80 -17.21 14.32
C GLY A 428 21.67 -16.94 15.32
N ALA A 429 21.98 -16.32 16.46
CA ALA A 429 21.00 -15.93 17.47
C ALA A 429 20.02 -14.89 16.91
N ARG A 430 20.52 -13.91 16.15
CA ARG A 430 19.69 -12.91 15.47
C ARG A 430 18.70 -13.57 14.50
N PHE A 431 19.15 -14.47 13.63
CA PHE A 431 18.25 -15.15 12.70
C PHE A 431 17.26 -16.07 13.41
N ALA A 432 17.68 -16.77 14.48
CA ALA A 432 16.78 -17.62 15.26
C ALA A 432 15.64 -16.80 15.89
N ARG A 433 15.97 -15.61 16.42
CA ARG A 433 14.98 -14.63 16.90
C ARG A 433 13.99 -14.23 15.81
N ILE A 434 14.49 -13.79 14.65
CA ILE A 434 13.65 -13.37 13.51
C ILE A 434 12.73 -14.51 13.07
N ARG A 435 13.23 -15.74 12.94
CA ARG A 435 12.40 -16.89 12.56
C ARG A 435 11.36 -17.23 13.62
N ALA A 436 11.68 -17.08 14.90
CA ALA A 436 10.69 -17.30 15.95
C ALA A 436 9.60 -16.24 15.93
N GLU A 437 9.96 -14.97 15.75
CA GLU A 437 9.02 -13.85 15.58
C GLU A 437 8.11 -14.07 14.36
N GLU A 438 8.64 -14.54 13.21
CA GLU A 438 7.84 -14.92 12.03
C GLU A 438 6.76 -15.95 12.37
N GLN A 439 7.07 -16.94 13.22
CA GLN A 439 6.10 -17.94 13.66
C GLN A 439 5.07 -17.37 14.63
N ARG A 440 5.44 -16.42 15.51
CA ARG A 440 4.53 -15.79 16.47
C ARG A 440 3.44 -14.97 15.78
N VAL A 441 3.76 -14.28 14.67
CA VAL A 441 2.78 -13.52 13.87
C VAL A 441 1.59 -14.38 13.43
N ARG A 442 1.80 -15.68 13.17
CA ARG A 442 0.75 -16.60 12.71
C ARG A 442 -0.04 -17.26 13.84
N GLY A 443 0.44 -17.17 15.08
CA GLY A 443 -0.15 -17.89 16.21
C GLY A 443 -1.48 -17.29 16.71
N GLU A 444 -1.65 -15.98 16.60
CA GLU A 444 -2.84 -15.26 17.04
C GLU A 444 -3.12 -14.05 16.12
N VAL A 445 -4.28 -14.06 15.47
CA VAL A 445 -4.73 -13.00 14.57
C VAL A 445 -6.15 -12.59 14.94
N PHE A 446 -6.42 -11.28 14.86
CA PHE A 446 -7.73 -10.70 15.08
C PHE A 446 -8.29 -10.22 13.74
N LYS A 447 -9.55 -10.53 13.47
CA LYS A 447 -10.24 -10.11 12.24
C LYS A 447 -11.43 -9.25 12.61
N GLY A 448 -11.54 -8.05 12.05
CA GLY A 448 -12.59 -7.09 12.38
C GLY A 448 -13.11 -6.36 11.15
N LYS A 449 -14.11 -5.51 11.36
CA LYS A 449 -14.66 -4.60 10.36
C LYS A 449 -14.62 -3.17 10.86
N THR A 450 -14.43 -2.21 9.97
CA THR A 450 -14.61 -0.79 10.27
C THR A 450 -15.11 -0.01 9.05
N SER A 451 -15.74 1.13 9.31
CA SER A 451 -16.13 2.13 8.31
C SER A 451 -15.08 3.24 8.15
N LEU A 452 -13.99 3.18 8.92
CA LEU A 452 -12.88 4.11 8.79
C LEU A 452 -12.20 3.94 7.44
N ARG A 453 -12.04 5.02 6.68
CA ARG A 453 -11.36 5.02 5.39
C ARG A 453 -9.85 5.05 5.60
N GLY A 454 -9.10 4.53 4.63
CA GLY A 454 -7.64 4.58 4.68
C GLY A 454 -7.01 3.59 5.68
N VAL A 455 -7.72 2.53 6.08
CA VAL A 455 -7.13 1.44 6.85
C VAL A 455 -6.08 0.75 6.01
N ARG A 456 -4.82 0.89 6.41
CA ARG A 456 -3.67 0.38 5.65
C ARG A 456 -2.85 -0.60 6.50
N PRO A 457 -2.42 -1.73 5.93
CA PRO A 457 -1.43 -2.57 6.59
C PRO A 457 -0.16 -1.78 6.92
N GLY A 458 0.36 -1.96 8.13
CA GLY A 458 1.46 -1.13 8.66
C GLY A 458 0.99 0.11 9.43
N SER A 459 -0.29 0.20 9.76
CA SER A 459 -0.83 1.17 10.71
C SER A 459 -1.31 0.50 11.99
N TYR A 460 -1.36 1.23 13.10
CA TYR A 460 -1.84 0.72 14.39
C TYR A 460 -2.99 1.53 14.98
N PHE A 461 -3.78 0.90 15.84
CA PHE A 461 -4.85 1.56 16.60
C PHE A 461 -5.02 0.91 17.99
N ASP A 462 -5.51 1.70 18.95
CA ASP A 462 -5.92 1.27 20.28
C ASP A 462 -7.42 0.95 20.28
N LEU A 463 -7.79 -0.30 20.55
CA LEU A 463 -9.20 -0.67 20.70
C LEU A 463 -9.69 -0.35 22.11
N VAL A 464 -10.85 0.28 22.22
CA VAL A 464 -11.51 0.57 23.50
C VAL A 464 -12.97 0.13 23.51
N ASN A 465 -13.57 -0.03 24.71
CA ASN A 465 -14.97 -0.39 24.93
C ASN A 465 -15.43 -1.76 24.40
N HIS A 466 -14.50 -2.70 24.17
CA HIS A 466 -14.85 -4.08 23.88
C HIS A 466 -15.31 -4.80 25.17
N PRO A 467 -16.42 -5.57 25.17
CA PRO A 467 -16.93 -6.26 26.36
C PRO A 467 -15.96 -7.28 26.98
N ASN A 468 -15.07 -7.84 26.16
CA ASN A 468 -13.92 -8.60 26.64
C ASN A 468 -12.72 -7.67 26.84
N GLU A 469 -12.33 -7.45 28.09
CA GLU A 469 -11.22 -6.57 28.47
C GLU A 469 -9.89 -6.94 27.82
N THR A 470 -9.63 -8.22 27.53
CA THR A 470 -8.37 -8.62 26.88
C THR A 470 -8.28 -8.17 25.42
N PHE A 471 -9.36 -7.65 24.84
CA PHE A 471 -9.35 -7.11 23.49
C PHE A 471 -9.12 -5.59 23.50
N ASN A 472 -9.24 -4.92 24.65
CA ASN A 472 -8.97 -3.48 24.77
C ASN A 472 -7.46 -3.22 24.83
N GLN A 473 -6.80 -3.24 23.68
CA GLN A 473 -5.35 -3.12 23.54
C GLN A 473 -4.97 -2.51 22.18
N ARG A 474 -3.67 -2.28 21.97
CA ARG A 474 -3.12 -1.84 20.70
C ARG A 474 -3.00 -2.98 19.70
N TYR A 475 -3.40 -2.71 18.46
CA TYR A 475 -3.35 -3.63 17.34
C TYR A 475 -2.55 -3.05 16.18
N LEU A 476 -1.73 -3.89 15.55
CA LEU A 476 -1.09 -3.61 14.26
C LEU A 476 -1.91 -4.24 13.14
N VAL A 477 -2.38 -3.45 12.18
CA VAL A 477 -3.06 -3.94 10.97
C VAL A 477 -2.04 -4.58 10.04
N ILE A 478 -2.28 -5.83 9.64
CA ILE A 478 -1.40 -6.62 8.77
C ILE A 478 -2.03 -6.95 7.42
N ALA A 479 -3.36 -6.86 7.29
CA ALA A 479 -4.06 -7.02 6.03
C ALA A 479 -5.38 -6.25 6.04
N THR A 480 -5.84 -5.84 4.87
CA THR A 480 -7.17 -5.24 4.66
C THR A 480 -7.81 -5.77 3.40
N GLU A 481 -9.13 -5.93 3.44
CA GLU A 481 -9.98 -6.13 2.26
C GLU A 481 -11.04 -5.03 2.24
N GLU A 482 -11.17 -4.38 1.10
CA GLU A 482 -11.97 -3.18 0.95
C GLU A 482 -12.99 -3.35 -0.17
N GLU A 483 -14.22 -2.93 0.09
CA GLU A 483 -15.26 -2.83 -0.93
C GLU A 483 -15.78 -1.40 -0.98
N MET A 484 -15.68 -0.81 -2.16
CA MET A 484 -16.11 0.54 -2.47
C MET A 484 -17.18 0.44 -3.53
N ASN A 485 -18.42 0.82 -3.23
CA ASN A 485 -19.51 0.80 -4.20
C ASN A 485 -20.17 2.16 -4.25
N ASP A 486 -20.42 2.65 -5.47
CA ASP A 486 -21.15 3.89 -5.67
C ASP A 486 -22.54 3.77 -5.02
N GLY A 487 -22.93 4.75 -4.22
CA GLY A 487 -24.21 4.74 -3.51
C GLY A 487 -24.28 3.93 -2.21
N HIS A 488 -23.20 3.28 -1.74
CA HIS A 488 -23.20 2.47 -0.51
C HIS A 488 -22.25 3.00 0.58
N ALA A 489 -22.50 2.61 1.84
CA ALA A 489 -21.59 2.90 2.95
C ALA A 489 -20.29 2.11 2.80
N TYR A 490 -19.15 2.78 2.93
CA TYR A 490 -17.84 2.14 2.90
C TYR A 490 -17.63 1.27 4.15
N VAL A 491 -17.24 0.02 3.92
CA VAL A 491 -16.86 -0.93 4.96
C VAL A 491 -15.62 -1.68 4.47
N ASN A 492 -14.64 -1.83 5.35
CA ASN A 492 -13.53 -2.74 5.14
C ASN A 492 -13.52 -3.85 6.19
N THR A 493 -12.84 -4.94 5.85
CA THR A 493 -12.40 -5.93 6.83
C THR A 493 -10.90 -5.80 7.00
N PHE A 494 -10.40 -6.04 8.21
CA PHE A 494 -8.98 -6.01 8.49
C PHE A 494 -8.56 -7.24 9.28
N GLU A 495 -7.29 -7.62 9.10
CA GLU A 495 -6.58 -8.54 9.99
C GLU A 495 -5.52 -7.78 10.76
N ALA A 496 -5.41 -8.07 12.04
CA ALA A 496 -4.47 -7.42 12.94
C ALA A 496 -3.84 -8.40 13.93
N ILE A 497 -2.67 -8.05 14.44
CA ILE A 497 -2.00 -8.75 15.55
C ILE A 497 -1.86 -7.79 16.74
N PRO A 498 -1.75 -8.28 17.99
CA PRO A 498 -1.39 -7.43 19.11
C PRO A 498 -0.09 -6.68 18.81
N TYR A 499 -0.02 -5.39 19.13
CA TYR A 499 1.10 -4.53 18.73
C TYR A 499 2.44 -4.93 19.37
N ASP A 500 2.43 -5.67 20.49
CA ASP A 500 3.67 -6.18 21.08
C ASP A 500 4.28 -7.37 20.31
N VAL A 501 3.52 -7.97 19.39
CA VAL A 501 4.03 -9.00 18.48
C VAL A 501 4.80 -8.30 17.36
N VAL A 502 6.13 -8.42 17.39
CA VAL A 502 7.01 -7.89 16.33
C VAL A 502 6.65 -8.52 15.00
N TYR A 503 6.22 -7.72 14.03
CA TYR A 503 5.90 -8.22 12.71
C TYR A 503 7.16 -8.59 11.95
N ARG A 504 7.21 -9.82 11.45
CA ARG A 504 8.21 -10.28 10.47
C ARG A 504 7.49 -10.74 9.21
N PRO A 505 7.94 -10.31 8.02
CA PRO A 505 7.33 -10.74 6.76
C PRO A 505 7.46 -12.26 6.58
N PRO A 506 6.48 -12.90 5.95
CA PRO A 506 6.56 -14.33 5.65
C PRO A 506 7.59 -14.62 4.55
N ARG A 507 8.37 -15.70 4.69
CA ARG A 507 9.30 -16.17 3.64
C ARG A 507 8.57 -16.93 2.53
N THR A 508 7.76 -16.23 1.73
CA THR A 508 7.01 -16.83 0.62
C THR A 508 7.87 -17.11 -0.61
N VAL A 509 8.93 -16.32 -0.82
CA VAL A 509 9.88 -16.50 -1.91
C VAL A 509 11.01 -17.43 -1.47
N PRO A 510 11.17 -18.62 -2.09
CA PRO A 510 12.27 -19.52 -1.74
C PRO A 510 13.61 -18.93 -2.17
N TRP A 511 14.68 -19.34 -1.48
CA TRP A 511 16.03 -19.00 -1.92
C TRP A 511 16.31 -19.67 -3.28
N PRO A 512 16.89 -18.97 -4.27
CA PRO A 512 17.23 -19.55 -5.56
C PRO A 512 18.23 -20.70 -5.40
N ARG A 513 18.21 -21.65 -6.34
CA ARG A 513 19.08 -22.83 -6.32
C ARG A 513 19.78 -23.03 -7.66
N VAL A 514 21.05 -23.41 -7.62
CA VAL A 514 21.81 -23.94 -8.75
C VAL A 514 21.86 -25.46 -8.61
N ASP A 515 21.11 -26.17 -9.45
CA ASP A 515 21.02 -27.64 -9.37
C ASP A 515 22.24 -28.38 -9.95
N GLY A 516 23.05 -27.69 -10.75
CA GLY A 516 24.23 -28.26 -11.42
C GLY A 516 25.49 -27.45 -11.19
N VAL A 517 26.27 -27.32 -12.26
CA VAL A 517 27.48 -26.48 -12.28
C VAL A 517 27.30 -25.27 -13.18
N ILE A 518 28.00 -24.19 -12.85
CA ILE A 518 28.18 -23.03 -13.71
C ILE A 518 29.63 -23.03 -14.16
N ASN A 519 29.88 -22.91 -15.47
CA ASN A 519 31.23 -22.71 -15.97
C ASN A 519 31.67 -21.30 -15.64
N ALA A 520 32.90 -21.14 -15.17
CA ALA A 520 33.49 -19.84 -14.87
C ALA A 520 34.95 -19.81 -15.33
N ILE A 521 35.50 -18.60 -15.45
CA ILE A 521 36.88 -18.40 -15.85
C ILE A 521 37.68 -17.91 -14.65
N VAL A 522 38.86 -18.47 -14.42
CA VAL A 522 39.76 -17.96 -13.36
C VAL A 522 40.17 -16.52 -13.68
N ASP A 523 39.81 -15.62 -12.77
CA ASP A 523 40.06 -14.18 -12.83
C ASP A 523 41.38 -13.82 -12.12
N GLY A 524 41.98 -12.71 -12.53
CA GLY A 524 43.20 -12.19 -11.93
C GLY A 524 43.62 -10.88 -12.57
N GLU A 525 44.63 -10.23 -12.00
CA GLU A 525 45.17 -8.99 -12.57
C GLU A 525 45.81 -9.26 -13.94
N GLN A 526 45.27 -8.66 -15.00
CA GLN A 526 45.60 -8.97 -16.40
C GLN A 526 47.09 -8.81 -16.78
N ARG A 527 47.89 -8.09 -15.98
CA ARG A 527 49.33 -7.87 -16.22
C ARG A 527 50.24 -8.75 -15.37
N SER A 528 49.68 -9.56 -14.48
CA SER A 528 50.45 -10.45 -13.61
C SER A 528 50.67 -11.80 -14.28
N THR A 529 51.90 -12.31 -14.20
CA THR A 529 52.23 -13.70 -14.57
C THR A 529 52.10 -14.64 -13.37
N ALA A 530 51.83 -14.11 -12.18
CA ALA A 530 51.63 -14.89 -10.97
C ALA A 530 50.27 -15.61 -11.00
N THR A 531 50.22 -16.81 -10.42
CA THR A 531 48.97 -17.52 -10.20
C THR A 531 48.05 -16.68 -9.29
N PRO A 532 46.77 -16.45 -9.67
CA PRO A 532 45.83 -15.62 -8.92
C PRO A 532 45.27 -16.38 -7.70
N LEU A 533 46.14 -16.66 -6.74
CA LEU A 533 45.87 -17.46 -5.54
C LEU A 533 46.01 -16.59 -4.28
N ASP A 534 45.16 -16.80 -3.29
CA ASP A 534 45.36 -16.22 -1.96
C ASP A 534 46.12 -17.16 -1.01
N GLU A 535 46.35 -16.71 0.23
CA GLU A 535 47.03 -17.47 1.28
C GLU A 535 46.35 -18.81 1.64
N GLN A 536 45.09 -19.00 1.22
CA GLN A 536 44.28 -20.18 1.50
C GLN A 536 44.06 -21.07 0.27
N GLY A 537 44.72 -20.78 -0.86
CA GLY A 537 44.59 -21.59 -2.06
C GLY A 537 43.30 -21.37 -2.86
N ARG A 538 42.64 -20.23 -2.66
CA ARG A 538 41.37 -19.86 -3.32
C ARG A 538 41.63 -19.05 -4.59
N TYR A 539 40.60 -18.94 -5.43
CA TYR A 539 40.65 -18.22 -6.70
C TYR A 539 39.52 -17.20 -6.81
N ARG A 540 39.71 -16.14 -7.58
CA ARG A 540 38.60 -15.30 -8.07
C ARG A 540 38.15 -15.79 -9.43
N LEU A 541 36.88 -15.57 -9.76
CA LEU A 541 36.22 -16.11 -10.93
C LEU A 541 35.43 -15.03 -11.65
N VAL A 542 35.52 -15.01 -12.98
CA VAL A 542 34.53 -14.35 -13.83
C VAL A 542 33.42 -15.36 -14.08
N VAL A 543 32.24 -15.09 -13.52
CA VAL A 543 31.04 -15.89 -13.77
C VAL A 543 30.29 -15.30 -14.97
N PRO A 544 29.87 -16.12 -15.95
CA PRO A 544 29.23 -15.61 -17.16
C PRO A 544 27.82 -15.04 -16.92
N LEU A 545 27.24 -15.29 -15.74
CA LEU A 545 25.93 -14.79 -15.36
C LEU A 545 25.95 -13.33 -14.89
N ASP A 546 27.11 -12.75 -14.56
CA ASP A 546 27.17 -11.39 -14.02
C ASP A 546 27.06 -10.35 -15.14
N GLU A 547 25.90 -9.70 -15.22
CA GLU A 547 25.59 -8.66 -16.22
C GLU A 547 26.57 -7.47 -16.17
N VAL A 548 27.14 -7.17 -14.98
CA VAL A 548 28.07 -6.03 -14.81
C VAL A 548 29.41 -6.27 -15.54
N GLY A 549 29.75 -7.53 -15.84
CA GLY A 549 30.95 -7.86 -16.62
C GLY A 549 32.26 -7.47 -15.93
N ARG A 550 32.29 -7.47 -14.58
CA ARG A 550 33.50 -7.18 -13.81
C ARG A 550 34.61 -8.18 -14.16
N SER A 551 35.85 -7.71 -14.17
CA SER A 551 37.05 -8.54 -14.42
C SER A 551 38.30 -7.89 -13.83
N GLY A 552 39.45 -8.55 -13.95
CA GLY A 552 40.73 -8.02 -13.46
C GLY A 552 40.91 -8.29 -11.97
N GLY A 553 40.49 -9.47 -11.53
CA GLY A 553 40.50 -9.90 -10.14
C GLY A 553 39.42 -9.24 -9.29
N ARG A 554 38.32 -8.74 -9.87
CA ARG A 554 37.24 -8.05 -9.13
C ARG A 554 35.85 -8.63 -9.41
N ALA A 555 35.79 -9.71 -10.19
CA ALA A 555 34.54 -10.31 -10.62
C ALA A 555 33.83 -11.12 -9.53
N SER A 556 34.59 -11.69 -8.58
CA SER A 556 34.03 -12.43 -7.47
C SER A 556 34.85 -12.31 -6.19
N ARG A 557 34.25 -12.74 -5.08
CA ARG A 557 34.99 -13.08 -3.87
C ARG A 557 35.97 -14.23 -4.12
N TRP A 558 36.79 -14.52 -3.11
CA TRP A 558 37.63 -15.72 -3.10
C TRP A 558 36.80 -17.01 -2.97
N VAL A 559 36.98 -17.92 -3.93
CA VAL A 559 36.24 -19.18 -4.06
C VAL A 559 37.19 -20.36 -3.79
N ARG A 560 36.76 -21.28 -2.92
CA ARG A 560 37.52 -22.51 -2.63
C ARG A 560 37.48 -23.46 -3.80
N ARG A 561 38.54 -24.27 -3.95
CA ARG A 561 38.63 -25.33 -4.95
C ARG A 561 38.73 -26.69 -4.28
N ALA A 562 37.93 -27.65 -4.75
CA ALA A 562 38.12 -29.06 -4.44
C ALA A 562 39.50 -29.52 -4.90
N GLN A 563 40.13 -30.39 -4.11
CA GLN A 563 41.45 -30.94 -4.41
C GLN A 563 41.38 -32.46 -4.37
N PRO A 564 42.17 -33.18 -5.19
CA PRO A 564 42.19 -34.64 -5.15
C PRO A 564 42.59 -35.20 -3.78
N SER A 565 43.45 -34.49 -3.05
CA SER A 565 43.86 -34.79 -1.68
C SER A 565 44.13 -33.50 -0.92
N ALA A 566 43.60 -33.39 0.30
CA ALA A 566 43.84 -32.26 1.20
C ALA A 566 43.74 -32.73 2.65
N GLY A 567 44.65 -32.25 3.50
CA GLY A 567 44.65 -32.50 4.94
C GLY A 567 45.60 -31.56 5.69
N ALA A 568 45.77 -31.79 6.98
CA ALA A 568 46.62 -30.95 7.82
C ALA A 568 48.11 -31.10 7.42
N GLY A 569 48.63 -30.13 6.68
CA GLY A 569 50.04 -30.09 6.25
C GLY A 569 50.40 -30.98 5.06
N TYR A 570 49.42 -31.56 4.36
CA TYR A 570 49.65 -32.38 3.16
C TYR A 570 48.49 -32.24 2.16
N GLY A 571 48.75 -32.58 0.89
CA GLY A 571 47.72 -32.57 -0.15
C GLY A 571 48.30 -32.53 -1.56
N MET A 572 47.42 -32.38 -2.54
CA MET A 572 47.75 -32.21 -3.95
C MET A 572 47.14 -30.90 -4.47
N HIS A 573 47.98 -29.92 -4.76
CA HIS A 573 47.56 -28.64 -5.33
C HIS A 573 48.29 -28.36 -6.65
N LEU A 574 47.56 -28.45 -7.76
CA LEU A 574 48.03 -28.01 -9.08
C LEU A 574 47.40 -26.63 -9.38
N PRO A 575 48.14 -25.51 -9.34
CA PRO A 575 47.54 -24.18 -9.46
C PRO A 575 46.80 -23.96 -10.78
N LEU A 576 45.69 -23.20 -10.75
CA LEU A 576 45.00 -22.76 -11.95
C LEU A 576 45.52 -21.39 -12.38
N HIS A 577 45.74 -21.20 -13.67
CA HIS A 577 46.19 -19.92 -14.23
C HIS A 577 44.99 -19.06 -14.66
N ILE A 578 45.20 -17.75 -14.78
CA ILE A 578 44.20 -16.82 -15.33
C ILE A 578 43.72 -17.34 -16.69
N GLY A 579 42.42 -17.30 -16.94
CA GLY A 579 41.83 -17.79 -18.19
C GLY A 579 41.48 -19.29 -18.17
N THR A 580 41.84 -20.04 -17.13
CA THR A 580 41.43 -21.45 -17.00
C THR A 580 39.92 -21.54 -16.82
N GLU A 581 39.24 -22.35 -17.63
CA GLU A 581 37.83 -22.66 -17.45
C GLU A 581 37.64 -23.70 -16.34
N VAL A 582 36.68 -23.45 -15.46
CA VAL A 582 36.38 -24.28 -14.30
C VAL A 582 34.89 -24.56 -14.18
N ALA A 583 34.56 -25.74 -13.64
CA ALA A 583 33.20 -26.07 -13.21
C ALA A 583 32.98 -25.64 -11.76
N VAL A 584 31.97 -24.82 -11.51
CA VAL A 584 31.62 -24.29 -10.18
C VAL A 584 30.31 -24.90 -9.70
N ALA A 585 30.35 -25.63 -8.60
CA ALA A 585 29.17 -26.06 -7.86
C ALA A 585 28.83 -25.06 -6.75
N HIS A 586 27.68 -25.24 -6.13
CA HIS A 586 27.15 -24.35 -5.10
C HIS A 586 26.78 -25.17 -3.87
N VAL A 587 27.32 -24.82 -2.70
CA VAL A 587 27.09 -25.59 -1.46
C VAL A 587 25.59 -25.56 -1.13
N ASN A 588 24.97 -26.73 -0.96
CA ASN A 588 23.51 -26.89 -0.80
C ASN A 588 22.68 -26.30 -1.96
N GLY A 589 23.29 -26.05 -3.13
CA GLY A 589 22.68 -25.35 -4.25
C GLY A 589 22.60 -23.84 -4.11
N ASP A 590 23.13 -23.24 -3.04
CA ASP A 590 23.05 -21.80 -2.77
C ASP A 590 23.98 -20.99 -3.70
N PRO A 591 23.44 -20.12 -4.58
CA PRO A 591 24.22 -19.28 -5.49
C PRO A 591 25.30 -18.44 -4.79
N ASP A 592 25.12 -18.11 -3.51
CA ASP A 592 26.06 -17.28 -2.74
C ASP A 592 27.27 -18.08 -2.22
N ARG A 593 27.25 -19.41 -2.39
CA ARG A 593 28.24 -20.34 -1.85
C ARG A 593 28.94 -21.14 -2.94
N PRO A 594 29.63 -20.49 -3.89
CA PRO A 594 30.35 -21.20 -4.95
C PRO A 594 31.53 -22.01 -4.40
N ILE A 595 31.80 -23.13 -5.05
CA ILE A 595 32.99 -23.97 -4.86
C ILE A 595 33.43 -24.53 -6.22
N ILE A 596 34.70 -24.40 -6.55
CA ILE A 596 35.25 -24.94 -7.80
C ILE A 596 35.43 -26.45 -7.63
N LEU A 597 34.84 -27.25 -8.53
CA LEU A 597 35.02 -28.70 -8.53
C LEU A 597 36.30 -29.13 -9.26
N GLY A 598 36.66 -28.44 -10.34
CA GLY A 598 37.82 -28.76 -11.16
C GLY A 598 37.93 -27.89 -12.39
N ALA A 599 39.08 -27.95 -13.05
CA ALA A 599 39.27 -27.37 -14.37
C ALA A 599 38.66 -28.28 -15.44
N VAL A 600 38.06 -27.66 -16.47
CA VAL A 600 37.45 -28.38 -17.59
C VAL A 600 38.18 -28.01 -18.88
N PRO A 601 38.76 -28.97 -19.62
CA PRO A 601 39.38 -28.69 -20.90
C PRO A 601 38.36 -28.19 -21.94
N ASN A 602 38.80 -27.31 -22.83
CA ASN A 602 38.01 -26.80 -23.94
C ASN A 602 38.85 -26.72 -25.22
N ALA A 603 38.27 -26.23 -26.31
CA ALA A 603 38.96 -26.15 -27.60
C ALA A 603 40.22 -25.24 -27.58
N ALA A 604 40.24 -24.21 -26.72
CA ALA A 604 41.39 -23.32 -26.57
C ALA A 604 42.47 -23.88 -25.63
N THR A 605 42.07 -24.74 -24.68
CA THR A 605 42.95 -25.37 -23.67
C THR A 605 42.69 -26.88 -23.64
N PRO A 606 43.17 -27.63 -24.65
CA PRO A 606 42.88 -29.05 -24.78
C PRO A 606 43.54 -29.88 -23.68
N SER A 607 42.96 -31.05 -23.42
CA SER A 607 43.52 -32.04 -22.51
C SER A 607 44.95 -32.45 -22.96
N PRO A 608 45.89 -32.67 -22.02
CA PRO A 608 47.22 -33.18 -22.33
C PRO A 608 47.22 -34.65 -22.82
N VAL A 609 46.10 -35.35 -22.67
CA VAL A 609 45.83 -36.70 -23.16
C VAL A 609 44.60 -36.65 -24.07
N VAL A 610 44.77 -37.10 -25.32
CA VAL A 610 43.75 -37.12 -26.38
C VAL A 610 43.82 -38.45 -27.12
N GLY A 611 42.95 -38.67 -28.11
CA GLY A 611 42.88 -39.95 -28.85
C GLY A 611 44.21 -40.39 -29.47
N GLY A 612 45.11 -39.46 -29.82
CA GLY A 612 46.43 -39.78 -30.38
C GLY A 612 47.47 -40.29 -29.37
N ASN A 613 47.22 -40.17 -28.06
CA ASN A 613 48.09 -40.63 -26.98
C ASN A 613 47.27 -41.18 -25.80
N ALA A 614 46.16 -41.85 -26.12
CA ALA A 614 45.21 -42.38 -25.15
C ALA A 614 45.79 -43.33 -24.08
N PRO A 615 46.86 -44.11 -24.34
CA PRO A 615 47.47 -45.00 -23.34
C PRO A 615 48.23 -44.27 -22.22
N HIS A 616 48.43 -42.95 -22.33
CA HIS A 616 49.24 -42.21 -21.36
C HIS A 616 48.37 -41.62 -20.23
N SER A 617 48.82 -41.79 -18.98
CA SER A 617 48.36 -41.01 -17.82
C SER A 617 49.36 -39.89 -17.52
N ARG A 618 48.97 -38.63 -17.73
CA ARG A 618 49.92 -37.49 -17.78
C ARG A 618 49.55 -36.33 -16.86
N ILE A 619 50.55 -35.81 -16.12
CA ILE A 619 50.54 -34.50 -15.49
C ILE A 619 51.53 -33.61 -16.24
N ARG A 620 51.06 -32.50 -16.82
CA ARG A 620 51.89 -31.51 -17.51
C ARG A 620 51.72 -30.14 -16.87
N THR A 621 52.81 -29.51 -16.49
CA THR A 621 52.83 -28.15 -15.92
C THR A 621 52.87 -27.08 -17.01
N GLY A 622 52.51 -25.84 -16.67
CA GLY A 622 52.54 -24.71 -17.61
C GLY A 622 53.94 -24.37 -18.15
N SER A 623 55.01 -24.74 -17.44
CA SER A 623 56.40 -24.59 -17.92
C SER A 623 56.86 -25.72 -18.84
N GLY A 624 56.07 -26.80 -18.95
CA GLY A 624 56.36 -27.95 -19.79
C GLY A 624 56.97 -29.16 -19.08
N ALA A 625 57.17 -29.13 -17.75
CA ALA A 625 57.57 -30.34 -17.01
C ALA A 625 56.43 -31.39 -17.02
N VAL A 626 56.78 -32.66 -17.25
CA VAL A 626 55.83 -33.77 -17.42
C VAL A 626 56.17 -34.92 -16.48
N ILE A 627 55.14 -35.47 -15.82
CA ILE A 627 55.14 -36.81 -15.24
C ILE A 627 54.16 -37.63 -16.07
N GLU A 628 54.61 -38.77 -16.57
CA GLU A 628 53.83 -39.64 -17.45
C GLU A 628 54.01 -41.09 -17.05
N LEU A 629 52.89 -41.81 -17.01
CA LEU A 629 52.83 -43.26 -16.92
C LEU A 629 52.27 -43.77 -18.24
N ASP A 630 53.02 -44.65 -18.90
CA ASP A 630 52.66 -45.21 -20.20
C ASP A 630 52.12 -46.63 -19.98
N ASP A 631 50.87 -46.86 -20.39
CA ASP A 631 50.20 -48.15 -20.28
C ASP A 631 50.27 -48.96 -21.60
N ASP A 632 50.99 -48.48 -22.64
CA ASP A 632 51.29 -49.28 -23.82
C ASP A 632 52.24 -50.44 -23.45
N CYS A 633 51.66 -51.65 -23.36
CA CYS A 633 52.36 -52.91 -23.07
C CYS A 633 52.86 -53.62 -24.32
#